data_AF-A0A938CGT2-F1
#
_entry.id   AF-A0A938CGT2-F1
#
_cell.length_a   1.000
_cell.length_b   1.000
_cell.length_c   1.000
_cell.angle_alpha   90.00
_cell.angle_beta   90.00
_cell.angle_gamma   90.00
#
_symmetry.space_group_name_H-M   'P 1'
#
loop_
_entity.id
_entity.type
_entity.pdbx_description
1 polymer ?
#
loop_
_entity_poly.entity_id
_entity_poly.type
_entity_poly.pdbx_seq_one_letter_code
_entity_poly.pdbx_strand_id
1 'polypeptide(L)'
;MGTQTDTQRLLVAMIITAALGPLVGSLAAAAPAVAFVSEDFIYLEDYDALQDYRQAGFEVGTLKWDAVRAETLKPFNVVILTDIPAVNEKGELPPAIAVAGKALEAYVAAGGGVLASMGAGGWDKSRVAANVVLKPWDLSLLDEQVMDPTNSHRQTRGIRWDYSWTTRVAAAPATAGVKTVFYPARSWRADGQKTLYALQPGKEWQVLVRGEHTARSVRNVPLSEEMETAPATYASEPPIAAAREAGAGRVAVMALWPNWTFWGARRKPMESIVWDKGAEGIPSDTGRFLVQLTQWLAEPSLRNGALGGHQTPAQPTTRPEQYPPQPVDWAQATYPETPALQHWKVLAGARTALTGGSGTVAEYCAAAQTAGYHAVLFAERLDRLTPTGWDALRKECAAQCRDDFLALPGLDYETVNGDQYVAFGEFDFPKPPGLAADGKRIEDTYNLWGSQMHAGFIALTRLHAHPDRDPQMLKNMVACAVQTWENGKLVDDSLDHYLALDAQFHNLVPLSLHLVKSPAQVATAATMGLQNVWRVRDAADLKDQITPQAQANRTYWINPHGAYLSSGPRLEAYDGINIMYWGAPAPGSDFWKVRLRVSSPAGMSEARVLDRGAEHLRFAGEGPELAREFPGLHDDQHVFHLVARDAAGKQLLSGGIRIRFSEAYMNQCGDHQNTISACLQANRKGRMIYTTGTTSAVYAGWQPSWGAPCPVDPTEEYPPSWDGGWTGSTGWAGPIASLEGGLREGGEELASANLYPAAGPEVQILEQTARLKYPEGTPPRADCKPTYRTIPNEYITAIIRRVTPTAAFERAGLSFNEITVTALRDLTFDPKVPVALHGFAVSDYGSRPEGIGDHFFASFADGRTISRVGPRGSQPAYLSGDMLPGNYTAAYPNPNGAAAIFPLTPLSAHVTMTDKLFATSFGLPVAGKQLRRGDQLVMAFMAVSAGTSLEQGNEVFDDIRRTLGLGCAPAYGVTASQGKVESTAGCLKAAASQGAFAAQLTKTVMPTALFVQAAGLTDGWSCMKQLNGGPLKPVTVCGGIGYANVDLNAGDVSLVIGHPVLCDQPDLKVVAWPTKTGLEVFVQNPGERDMVCAISANPAFRGLPAMAETVTVTAGGFVRRSWSATQ
;
A
#
# COMPACT_ATOMS: atom_id res chain seq x y z
N MET A 1 60.24 75.75 -32.64
CA MET A 1 60.84 75.82 -34.00
C MET A 1 61.51 74.47 -34.21
N GLY A 2 60.91 73.50 -34.88
CA GLY A 2 60.60 73.45 -36.33
C GLY A 2 61.85 72.93 -37.05
N THR A 3 61.89 71.87 -37.86
CA THR A 3 60.92 71.34 -38.85
C THR A 3 61.37 69.98 -39.43
N GLN A 4 60.37 69.14 -39.80
CA GLN A 4 60.21 68.20 -40.96
C GLN A 4 61.47 67.59 -41.64
N THR A 5 61.55 66.30 -41.96
CA THR A 5 60.71 65.52 -42.91
C THR A 5 60.80 63.99 -42.69
N ASP A 6 59.93 63.25 -43.38
CA ASP A 6 59.88 61.78 -43.57
C ASP A 6 58.90 60.95 -42.73
N THR A 7 57.65 61.45 -42.68
CA THR A 7 56.46 60.67 -42.35
C THR A 7 55.62 60.43 -43.61
N GLN A 8 56.03 59.55 -44.53
CA GLN A 8 55.10 59.12 -45.61
C GLN A 8 55.35 57.76 -46.28
N ARG A 9 56.23 56.89 -45.76
CA ARG A 9 56.39 55.52 -46.31
C ARG A 9 56.22 54.35 -45.33
N LEU A 10 55.95 54.60 -44.04
CA LEU A 10 55.66 53.52 -43.08
C LEU A 10 54.18 53.36 -42.68
N LEU A 11 53.27 54.23 -43.14
CA LEU A 11 51.86 54.18 -42.73
C LEU A 11 50.96 53.27 -43.59
N VAL A 12 51.42 52.78 -44.75
CA VAL A 12 50.61 51.90 -45.63
C VAL A 12 50.85 50.41 -45.34
N ALA A 13 51.93 50.04 -44.64
CA ALA A 13 52.18 48.65 -44.25
C ALA A 13 51.59 48.27 -42.87
N MET A 14 51.18 49.23 -42.04
CA MET A 14 50.56 48.97 -40.73
C MET A 14 49.04 49.13 -40.67
N ILE A 15 48.39 49.60 -41.75
CA ILE A 15 46.92 49.75 -41.78
C ILE A 15 46.20 48.56 -42.46
N ILE A 16 46.92 47.64 -43.12
CA ILE A 16 46.32 46.41 -43.66
C ILE A 16 46.40 45.21 -42.70
N THR A 17 47.17 45.29 -41.61
CA THR A 17 47.25 44.20 -40.61
C THR A 17 46.42 44.44 -39.34
N ALA A 18 45.73 45.58 -39.24
CA ALA A 18 44.86 45.91 -38.09
C ALA A 18 43.36 45.93 -38.42
N ALA A 19 42.96 45.53 -39.64
CA ALA A 19 41.56 45.40 -40.07
C ALA A 19 41.15 43.95 -40.44
N LEU A 20 42.03 42.97 -40.22
CA LEU A 20 41.75 41.53 -40.31
C LEU A 20 42.33 40.79 -39.09
N GLY A 21 42.19 41.40 -37.90
CA GLY A 21 42.28 40.63 -36.65
C GLY A 21 41.13 39.63 -36.61
N PRO A 22 41.34 38.40 -36.14
CA PRO A 22 40.37 37.34 -36.32
C PRO A 22 39.08 37.70 -35.56
N LEU A 23 38.04 38.05 -36.32
CA LEU A 23 36.66 37.65 -36.05
C LEU A 23 36.53 36.12 -36.17
N VAL A 24 37.49 35.37 -35.61
CA VAL A 24 37.22 34.04 -35.10
C VAL A 24 36.82 34.33 -33.67
N GLY A 25 35.58 34.78 -33.48
CA GLY A 25 34.93 34.49 -32.21
C GLY A 25 35.13 32.99 -32.05
N SER A 26 35.86 32.57 -31.01
CA SER A 26 35.86 31.17 -30.64
C SER A 26 34.39 30.84 -30.46
N LEU A 27 33.78 30.18 -31.45
CA LEU A 27 32.49 29.55 -31.27
C LEU A 27 32.75 28.60 -30.11
N ALA A 28 32.37 29.03 -28.91
CA ALA A 28 32.46 28.19 -27.73
C ALA A 28 31.77 26.90 -28.14
N ALA A 29 32.52 25.79 -28.16
CA ALA A 29 31.98 24.51 -28.55
C ALA A 29 30.69 24.33 -27.74
N ALA A 30 29.57 24.14 -28.44
CA ALA A 30 28.28 24.02 -27.78
C ALA A 30 28.40 22.92 -26.72
N ALA A 31 28.00 23.23 -25.49
CA ALA A 31 28.02 22.26 -24.41
C ALA A 31 27.19 21.04 -24.83
N PRO A 32 27.70 19.80 -24.64
CA PRO A 32 26.92 18.62 -24.95
C PRO A 32 25.65 18.58 -24.12
N ALA A 33 24.55 18.13 -24.70
CA ALA A 33 23.26 18.04 -24.04
C ALA A 33 22.82 16.58 -23.84
N VAL A 34 22.26 16.27 -22.66
CA VAL A 34 21.70 14.96 -22.34
C VAL A 34 20.25 15.07 -21.84
N ALA A 35 19.37 14.21 -22.36
CA ALA A 35 18.00 14.06 -21.86
C ALA A 35 17.85 12.75 -21.08
N PHE A 36 17.26 12.81 -19.89
CA PHE A 36 16.74 11.64 -19.19
C PHE A 36 15.28 11.40 -19.59
N VAL A 37 15.00 10.24 -20.18
CA VAL A 37 13.66 9.82 -20.59
C VAL A 37 13.09 8.89 -19.54
N SER A 38 11.97 9.30 -18.96
CA SER A 38 11.26 8.55 -17.92
C SER A 38 9.74 8.70 -18.05
N GLU A 39 8.99 7.68 -17.64
CA GLU A 39 7.54 7.76 -17.47
C GLU A 39 7.18 8.64 -16.28
N ASP A 40 7.88 8.45 -15.16
CA ASP A 40 7.51 8.98 -13.85
C ASP A 40 8.47 10.05 -13.28
N PHE A 41 9.75 10.07 -13.68
CA PHE A 41 10.79 10.93 -13.10
C PHE A 41 11.24 12.01 -14.08
N ILE A 42 10.43 13.06 -14.22
CA ILE A 42 10.63 14.11 -15.23
C ILE A 42 11.16 15.43 -14.68
N TYR A 43 11.48 15.50 -13.39
CA TYR A 43 12.03 16.69 -12.74
C TYR A 43 13.52 16.50 -12.49
N LEU A 44 14.33 17.53 -12.77
CA LEU A 44 15.79 17.43 -12.67
C LEU A 44 16.28 17.14 -11.25
N GLU A 45 15.54 17.55 -10.22
CA GLU A 45 15.86 17.26 -8.81
C GLU A 45 15.63 15.80 -8.38
N ASP A 46 14.92 15.00 -9.17
CA ASP A 46 14.77 13.57 -8.92
C ASP A 46 16.04 12.78 -9.29
N TYR A 47 17.02 13.42 -9.93
CA TYR A 47 18.26 12.80 -10.41
C TYR A 47 19.47 13.21 -9.56
N ASP A 48 19.88 12.33 -8.64
CA ASP A 48 21.05 12.54 -7.78
C ASP A 48 22.35 12.70 -8.58
N ALA A 49 22.43 12.07 -9.77
CA ALA A 49 23.59 12.11 -10.65
C ALA A 49 23.74 13.45 -11.42
N LEU A 50 22.75 14.35 -11.36
CA LEU A 50 22.70 15.57 -12.16
C LEU A 50 23.97 16.43 -12.01
N GLN A 51 24.51 16.54 -10.80
CA GLN A 51 25.67 17.38 -10.52
C GLN A 51 26.92 16.89 -11.25
N ASP A 52 27.11 15.58 -11.35
CA ASP A 52 28.28 14.99 -11.99
C ASP A 52 28.25 15.20 -13.51
N TYR A 53 27.07 15.13 -14.12
CA TYR A 53 26.87 15.48 -15.53
C TYR A 53 27.16 16.96 -15.81
N ARG A 54 26.69 17.87 -14.94
CA ARG A 54 26.98 19.31 -15.07
C ARG A 54 28.47 19.61 -14.89
N GLN A 55 29.13 18.97 -13.92
CA GLN A 55 30.58 19.10 -13.71
C GLN A 55 31.38 18.57 -14.92
N ALA A 56 30.85 17.57 -15.61
CA ALA A 56 31.39 17.05 -16.86
C ALA A 56 31.07 17.91 -18.10
N GLY A 57 30.42 19.06 -17.92
CA GLY A 57 30.13 20.05 -18.96
C GLY A 57 28.83 19.81 -19.73
N PHE A 58 27.93 18.93 -19.25
CA PHE A 58 26.65 18.72 -19.91
C PHE A 58 25.60 19.76 -19.53
N GLU A 59 24.81 20.12 -20.54
CA GLU A 59 23.45 20.61 -20.35
C GLU A 59 22.51 19.42 -20.14
N VAL A 60 21.62 19.49 -19.16
CA VAL A 60 20.77 18.37 -18.75
C VAL A 60 19.29 18.75 -18.88
N GLY A 61 18.51 17.85 -19.45
CA GLY A 61 17.06 17.96 -19.56
C GLY A 61 16.38 16.62 -19.26
N THR A 62 15.05 16.65 -19.26
CA THR A 62 14.18 15.50 -19.07
C THR A 62 13.11 15.46 -20.15
N LEU A 63 12.64 14.26 -20.47
CA LEU A 63 11.55 14.04 -21.43
C LEU A 63 10.62 12.93 -20.90
N LYS A 64 9.32 13.10 -21.10
CA LYS A 64 8.36 12.00 -21.00
C LYS A 64 8.39 11.14 -22.25
N TRP A 65 8.07 9.86 -22.09
CA TRP A 65 7.97 8.92 -23.21
C TRP A 65 7.00 9.35 -24.31
N ASP A 66 5.86 9.94 -23.98
CA ASP A 66 4.87 10.42 -24.96
C ASP A 66 5.30 11.68 -25.74
N ALA A 67 6.30 12.38 -25.21
CA ALA A 67 6.96 13.52 -25.82
C ALA A 67 8.13 13.13 -26.72
N VAL A 68 8.62 11.88 -26.70
CA VAL A 68 9.76 11.42 -27.51
C VAL A 68 9.38 11.37 -28.99
N ARG A 69 9.87 12.37 -29.75
CA ARG A 69 9.63 12.57 -31.18
C ARG A 69 10.90 13.16 -31.81
N ALA A 70 11.01 13.14 -33.13
CA ALA A 70 12.21 13.64 -33.82
C ALA A 70 12.55 15.09 -33.42
N GLU A 71 11.53 15.94 -33.26
CA GLU A 71 11.66 17.36 -32.94
C GLU A 71 12.15 17.59 -31.50
N THR A 72 11.66 16.80 -30.55
CA THR A 72 11.98 16.94 -29.12
C THR A 72 13.30 16.29 -28.75
N LEU A 73 13.78 15.33 -29.55
CA LEU A 73 15.11 14.73 -29.41
C LEU A 73 16.23 15.60 -29.98
N LYS A 74 15.94 16.42 -31.00
CA LYS A 74 16.94 17.25 -31.70
C LYS A 74 17.82 18.12 -30.80
N PRO A 75 17.32 18.76 -29.72
CA PRO A 75 18.14 19.58 -28.83
C PRO A 75 19.19 18.82 -28.03
N PHE A 76 19.17 17.49 -28.02
CA PHE A 76 20.02 16.66 -27.18
C PHE A 76 21.07 15.89 -28.01
N ASN A 77 22.28 15.78 -27.49
CA ASN A 77 23.35 14.95 -28.06
C ASN A 77 23.21 13.48 -27.64
N VAL A 78 22.70 13.26 -26.42
CA VAL A 78 22.46 11.92 -25.86
C VAL A 78 21.09 11.83 -25.20
N VAL A 79 20.48 10.67 -25.28
CA VAL A 79 19.26 10.30 -24.56
C VAL A 79 19.55 9.11 -23.65
N ILE A 80 19.20 9.21 -22.38
CA ILE A 80 19.30 8.14 -21.40
C ILE A 80 17.89 7.62 -21.11
N LEU A 81 17.63 6.35 -21.41
CA LEU A 81 16.36 5.67 -21.10
C LEU A 81 16.46 5.09 -19.69
N THR A 82 15.66 5.60 -18.75
CA THR A 82 15.71 5.16 -17.34
C THR A 82 14.56 4.24 -16.91
N ASP A 83 13.50 4.18 -17.71
CA ASP A 83 12.42 3.19 -17.59
C ASP A 83 11.80 2.96 -18.97
N ILE A 84 10.91 1.97 -19.11
CA ILE A 84 10.08 1.78 -20.31
C ILE A 84 8.67 1.41 -19.86
N PRO A 85 7.63 2.08 -20.37
CA PRO A 85 6.25 1.71 -20.06
C PRO A 85 5.93 0.28 -20.46
N ALA A 86 5.22 -0.42 -19.58
CA ALA A 86 4.81 -1.80 -19.72
C ALA A 86 4.17 -2.13 -21.08
N VAL A 87 4.45 -3.32 -21.61
CA VAL A 87 3.65 -3.89 -22.70
C VAL A 87 2.31 -4.39 -22.19
N ASN A 88 1.31 -4.45 -23.06
CA ASN A 88 0.03 -5.09 -22.74
C ASN A 88 0.18 -6.62 -22.57
N GLU A 89 -0.93 -7.30 -22.29
CA GLU A 89 -0.93 -8.75 -22.07
C GLU A 89 -0.37 -9.56 -23.24
N LYS A 90 -0.45 -9.02 -24.46
CA LYS A 90 0.03 -9.63 -25.71
C LYS A 90 1.49 -9.32 -26.01
N GLY A 91 2.18 -8.55 -25.16
CA GLY A 91 3.55 -8.12 -25.41
C GLY A 91 3.67 -6.93 -26.37
N GLU A 92 2.58 -6.20 -26.62
CA GLU A 92 2.57 -5.05 -27.52
C GLU A 92 2.83 -3.74 -26.75
N LEU A 93 3.67 -2.86 -27.31
CA LEU A 93 3.94 -1.54 -26.74
C LEU A 93 2.72 -0.61 -26.86
N PRO A 94 2.51 0.31 -25.91
CA PRO A 94 1.52 1.37 -26.10
C PRO A 94 1.84 2.20 -27.36
N PRO A 95 0.83 2.71 -28.10
CA PRO A 95 1.06 3.39 -29.38
C PRO A 95 2.07 4.54 -29.33
N ALA A 96 2.04 5.34 -28.26
CA ALA A 96 2.99 6.44 -28.06
C ALA A 96 4.45 5.93 -27.94
N ILE A 97 4.65 4.77 -27.31
CA ILE A 97 5.98 4.17 -27.11
C ILE A 97 6.48 3.52 -28.39
N ALA A 98 5.59 2.91 -29.18
CA ALA A 98 5.94 2.42 -30.50
C ALA A 98 6.40 3.56 -31.44
N VAL A 99 5.79 4.76 -31.32
CA VAL A 99 6.25 5.97 -32.03
C VAL A 99 7.59 6.44 -31.49
N ALA A 100 7.77 6.48 -30.16
CA ALA A 100 9.03 6.84 -29.52
C ALA A 100 10.19 5.95 -29.95
N GLY A 101 10.00 4.62 -30.01
CA GLY A 101 11.01 3.67 -30.48
C GLY A 101 11.51 3.99 -31.88
N LYS A 102 10.60 4.26 -32.82
CA LYS A 102 10.96 4.68 -34.19
C LYS A 102 11.69 6.03 -34.21
N ALA A 103 11.28 6.97 -33.36
CA ALA A 103 11.96 8.26 -33.24
C ALA A 103 13.40 8.11 -32.72
N LEU A 104 13.62 7.21 -31.75
CA LEU A 104 14.95 6.89 -31.22
C LEU A 104 15.84 6.24 -32.28
N GLU A 105 15.31 5.33 -33.10
CA GLU A 105 16.05 4.75 -34.24
C GLU A 105 16.50 5.83 -35.22
N ALA A 106 15.60 6.72 -35.62
CA ALA A 106 15.91 7.83 -36.53
C ALA A 106 16.90 8.82 -35.92
N TYR A 107 16.78 9.10 -34.62
CA TYR A 107 17.69 9.96 -33.86
C TYR A 107 19.12 9.40 -33.83
N VAL A 108 19.27 8.10 -33.54
CA VAL A 108 20.57 7.41 -33.59
C VAL A 108 21.13 7.43 -35.01
N ALA A 109 20.31 7.17 -36.03
CA ALA A 109 20.74 7.24 -37.42
C ALA A 109 21.27 8.64 -37.82
N ALA A 110 20.76 9.71 -37.20
CA ALA A 110 21.19 11.09 -37.41
C ALA A 110 22.46 11.50 -36.64
N GLY A 111 23.05 10.61 -35.83
CA GLY A 111 24.23 10.89 -35.03
C GLY A 111 23.98 11.01 -33.52
N GLY A 112 22.75 10.75 -33.07
CA GLY A 112 22.39 10.78 -31.66
C GLY A 112 23.00 9.62 -30.87
N GLY A 113 23.24 9.87 -29.59
CA GLY A 113 23.66 8.85 -28.63
C GLY A 113 22.47 8.32 -27.83
N VAL A 114 22.36 7.00 -27.65
CA VAL A 114 21.37 6.41 -26.73
C VAL A 114 22.07 5.55 -25.68
N LEU A 115 21.76 5.77 -24.41
CA LEU A 115 22.11 4.90 -23.29
C LEU A 115 20.84 4.28 -22.72
N ALA A 116 20.70 2.97 -22.84
CA ALA A 116 19.67 2.22 -22.14
C ALA A 116 20.20 1.79 -20.76
N SER A 117 19.72 2.43 -19.69
CA SER A 117 20.03 2.07 -18.31
C SER A 117 18.76 1.53 -17.68
N MET A 118 18.53 0.23 -17.82
CA MET A 118 17.19 -0.33 -17.62
C MET A 118 17.25 -1.51 -16.67
N GLY A 119 16.42 -1.44 -15.65
CA GLY A 119 15.96 -2.60 -14.89
C GLY A 119 14.45 -2.64 -15.03
N ALA A 120 13.92 -3.81 -15.27
CA ALA A 120 12.51 -4.06 -15.33
C ALA A 120 11.97 -4.51 -13.97
N GLY A 121 10.81 -4.01 -13.56
CA GLY A 121 10.04 -4.67 -12.51
C GLY A 121 9.60 -6.05 -12.98
N GLY A 122 9.52 -7.04 -12.09
CA GLY A 122 8.93 -8.34 -12.48
C GLY A 122 7.43 -8.28 -12.72
N TRP A 123 6.76 -7.24 -12.20
CA TRP A 123 5.31 -7.07 -12.20
C TRP A 123 4.73 -6.51 -13.50
N ASP A 124 5.51 -5.78 -14.29
CA ASP A 124 4.97 -4.85 -15.29
C ASP A 124 5.34 -5.22 -16.73
N LYS A 125 5.76 -6.47 -17.02
CA LYS A 125 6.23 -6.88 -18.36
C LYS A 125 7.26 -5.89 -18.97
N SER A 126 7.90 -5.04 -18.16
CA SER A 126 8.80 -3.98 -18.64
C SER A 126 10.07 -4.57 -19.26
N ARG A 127 10.50 -5.77 -18.87
CA ARG A 127 11.59 -6.52 -19.56
C ARG A 127 11.18 -6.86 -20.99
N VAL A 128 9.94 -7.29 -21.19
CA VAL A 128 9.41 -7.60 -22.52
C VAL A 128 9.34 -6.31 -23.34
N ALA A 129 8.85 -5.22 -22.75
CA ALA A 129 8.84 -3.90 -23.36
C ALA A 129 10.25 -3.44 -23.79
N ALA A 130 11.23 -3.58 -22.89
CA ALA A 130 12.62 -3.29 -23.15
C ALA A 130 13.17 -4.13 -24.30
N ASN A 131 12.90 -5.42 -24.34
CA ASN A 131 13.33 -6.27 -25.45
C ASN A 131 12.66 -5.90 -26.78
N VAL A 132 11.43 -5.38 -26.79
CA VAL A 132 10.80 -4.85 -28.01
C VAL A 132 11.51 -3.58 -28.48
N VAL A 133 11.81 -2.63 -27.57
CA VAL A 133 12.50 -1.38 -27.89
C VAL A 133 13.95 -1.59 -28.31
N LEU A 134 14.65 -2.57 -27.72
CA LEU A 134 16.06 -2.86 -27.99
C LEU A 134 16.29 -3.77 -29.22
N LYS A 135 15.27 -4.50 -29.66
CA LYS A 135 15.35 -5.43 -30.79
C LYS A 135 15.98 -4.83 -32.07
N PRO A 136 15.69 -3.58 -32.47
CA PRO A 136 16.32 -2.97 -33.65
C PRO A 136 17.85 -2.88 -33.59
N TRP A 137 18.44 -2.94 -32.39
CA TRP A 137 19.88 -2.89 -32.16
C TRP A 137 20.52 -4.26 -31.85
N ASP A 138 19.80 -5.36 -32.09
CA ASP A 138 20.27 -6.75 -31.86
C ASP A 138 20.76 -6.95 -30.40
N LEU A 139 19.90 -6.57 -29.45
CA LEU A 139 20.18 -6.61 -28.02
C LEU A 139 18.99 -7.16 -27.25
N SER A 140 19.23 -7.99 -26.24
CA SER A 140 18.18 -8.48 -25.34
C SER A 140 18.64 -8.61 -23.88
N LEU A 141 17.69 -8.39 -22.98
CA LEU A 141 17.78 -8.68 -21.56
C LEU A 141 17.22 -10.07 -21.29
N LEU A 142 18.06 -10.95 -20.75
CA LEU A 142 17.67 -12.30 -20.34
C LEU A 142 16.81 -12.25 -19.09
N ASP A 143 16.04 -13.31 -18.83
CA ASP A 143 15.30 -13.46 -17.57
C ASP A 143 16.21 -14.02 -16.46
N GLU A 144 17.38 -13.41 -16.31
CA GLU A 144 18.49 -13.88 -15.47
C GLU A 144 19.15 -12.67 -14.81
N GLN A 145 19.66 -12.85 -13.59
CA GLN A 145 20.39 -11.83 -12.84
C GLN A 145 21.88 -12.18 -12.78
N VAL A 146 22.73 -11.16 -12.71
CA VAL A 146 24.17 -11.35 -12.46
C VAL A 146 24.45 -11.36 -10.96
N MET A 147 25.12 -12.40 -10.48
CA MET A 147 25.57 -12.50 -9.08
C MET A 147 27.05 -12.88 -8.99
N ASP A 148 27.73 -12.40 -7.96
CA ASP A 148 29.06 -12.88 -7.58
C ASP A 148 29.17 -13.06 -6.06
N PRO A 149 28.98 -14.28 -5.55
CA PRO A 149 29.08 -14.54 -4.11
C PRO A 149 30.51 -14.51 -3.58
N THR A 150 31.53 -14.43 -4.44
CA THR A 150 32.94 -14.32 -4.01
C THR A 150 33.31 -12.86 -3.78
N ASN A 151 32.95 -12.00 -4.73
CA ASN A 151 33.15 -10.55 -4.65
C ASN A 151 31.85 -9.89 -4.20
N SER A 152 31.44 -10.14 -2.96
CA SER A 152 30.19 -9.62 -2.40
C SER A 152 30.44 -8.76 -1.17
N HIS A 153 29.73 -7.64 -1.08
CA HIS A 153 29.65 -6.80 0.10
C HIS A 153 28.19 -6.69 0.51
N ARG A 154 27.90 -7.06 1.76
CA ARG A 154 26.61 -6.78 2.36
C ARG A 154 26.66 -5.42 3.04
N GLN A 155 25.79 -4.52 2.58
CA GLN A 155 25.67 -3.20 3.16
C GLN A 155 25.48 -3.25 4.68
N THR A 156 26.23 -2.41 5.40
CA THR A 156 26.21 -2.40 6.86
C THR A 156 25.21 -1.41 7.47
N ARG A 157 24.74 -0.43 6.69
CA ARG A 157 23.68 0.51 7.07
C ARG A 157 22.62 0.56 5.98
N GLY A 158 21.64 1.46 6.09
CA GLY A 158 20.63 1.65 5.06
C GLY A 158 19.78 0.40 4.81
N ILE A 159 19.67 0.01 3.56
CA ILE A 159 18.71 -1.01 3.08
C ILE A 159 19.20 -2.45 3.16
N ARG A 160 20.44 -2.67 3.64
CA ARG A 160 21.05 -3.99 3.84
C ARG A 160 21.16 -4.84 2.57
N TRP A 161 21.37 -4.17 1.44
CA TRP A 161 21.48 -4.84 0.15
C TRP A 161 22.82 -5.57 -0.02
N ASP A 162 22.81 -6.64 -0.81
CA ASP A 162 24.03 -7.30 -1.25
C ASP A 162 24.50 -6.68 -2.56
N TYR A 163 25.74 -6.21 -2.57
CA TYR A 163 26.41 -5.66 -3.74
C TYR A 163 27.55 -6.57 -4.16
N SER A 164 27.84 -6.61 -5.44
CA SER A 164 29.08 -7.17 -6.00
C SER A 164 29.82 -6.10 -6.77
N TRP A 165 31.08 -6.39 -7.09
CA TRP A 165 31.89 -5.53 -7.92
C TRP A 165 32.65 -6.32 -8.98
N THR A 166 33.21 -5.60 -9.95
CA THR A 166 34.09 -6.15 -10.98
C THR A 166 35.16 -5.17 -11.39
N THR A 167 36.34 -5.69 -11.68
CA THR A 167 37.49 -5.00 -12.25
C THR A 167 37.68 -5.34 -13.74
N ARG A 168 36.82 -6.19 -14.31
CA ARG A 168 36.91 -6.65 -15.71
C ARG A 168 36.30 -5.62 -16.66
N VAL A 169 37.03 -4.53 -16.81
CA VAL A 169 36.70 -3.39 -17.67
C VAL A 169 37.57 -3.45 -18.91
N ALA A 170 36.95 -3.52 -20.09
CA ALA A 170 37.66 -3.52 -21.36
C ALA A 170 38.30 -2.15 -21.61
N ALA A 171 39.51 -2.12 -22.19
CA ALA A 171 40.12 -0.86 -22.59
C ALA A 171 39.38 -0.27 -23.79
N ALA A 172 38.69 0.86 -23.57
CA ALA A 172 37.97 1.62 -24.59
C ALA A 172 37.99 3.11 -24.21
N PRO A 173 37.74 4.03 -25.15
CA PRO A 173 37.62 5.45 -24.82
C PRO A 173 36.57 5.72 -23.73
N ALA A 174 35.44 5.02 -23.78
CA ALA A 174 34.34 5.15 -22.82
C ALA A 174 34.64 4.59 -21.42
N THR A 175 35.75 3.87 -21.23
CA THR A 175 36.14 3.23 -19.96
C THR A 175 37.50 3.72 -19.45
N ALA A 176 38.03 4.80 -20.03
CA ALA A 176 39.36 5.30 -19.70
C ALA A 176 39.46 5.72 -18.21
N GLY A 177 40.30 5.01 -17.45
CA GLY A 177 40.50 5.27 -16.03
C GLY A 177 39.36 4.76 -15.12
N VAL A 178 38.46 3.94 -15.66
CA VAL A 178 37.51 3.14 -14.88
C VAL A 178 38.20 1.85 -14.47
N LYS A 179 38.31 1.60 -13.16
CA LYS A 179 38.97 0.42 -12.62
C LYS A 179 37.97 -0.57 -12.04
N THR A 180 36.86 -0.09 -11.49
CA THR A 180 35.88 -0.92 -10.79
C THR A 180 34.45 -0.49 -11.07
N VAL A 181 33.54 -1.44 -11.25
CA VAL A 181 32.09 -1.21 -11.33
C VAL A 181 31.38 -2.02 -10.26
N PHE A 182 30.52 -1.37 -9.48
CA PHE A 182 29.67 -2.01 -8.46
C PHE A 182 28.24 -2.19 -8.96
N TYR A 183 27.55 -3.21 -8.48
CA TYR A 183 26.17 -3.53 -8.84
C TYR A 183 25.45 -4.32 -7.74
N PRO A 184 24.12 -4.23 -7.61
CA PRO A 184 23.33 -5.08 -6.72
C PRO A 184 23.39 -6.56 -7.16
N ALA A 185 23.51 -7.48 -6.20
CA ALA A 185 23.85 -8.89 -6.44
C ALA A 185 22.88 -9.91 -5.83
N ARG A 186 21.66 -9.48 -5.50
CA ARG A 186 20.58 -10.32 -4.96
C ARG A 186 19.25 -9.99 -5.63
N SER A 187 18.32 -10.94 -5.72
CA SER A 187 16.96 -10.67 -6.19
C SER A 187 16.21 -9.73 -5.26
N TRP A 188 15.35 -8.87 -5.82
CA TRP A 188 14.48 -7.97 -5.05
C TRP A 188 13.39 -8.74 -4.29
N ARG A 189 12.70 -9.65 -5.00
CA ARG A 189 11.67 -10.56 -4.50
C ARG A 189 11.69 -11.84 -5.31
N ALA A 190 10.88 -12.83 -4.91
CA ALA A 190 10.62 -14.03 -5.70
C ALA A 190 10.04 -13.73 -7.09
N ASP A 191 9.37 -12.58 -7.23
CA ASP A 191 8.53 -12.21 -8.36
C ASP A 191 9.01 -10.95 -9.12
N GLY A 192 10.18 -10.38 -8.81
CA GLY A 192 10.72 -9.29 -9.60
C GLY A 192 12.20 -8.99 -9.47
N GLN A 193 12.83 -8.68 -10.62
CA GLN A 193 14.27 -8.44 -10.75
C GLN A 193 14.57 -6.93 -10.85
N LYS A 194 14.41 -6.21 -9.74
CA LYS A 194 14.73 -4.77 -9.63
C LYS A 194 16.26 -4.51 -9.44
N THR A 195 17.11 -5.21 -10.18
CA THR A 195 18.59 -5.27 -9.94
C THR A 195 19.40 -5.19 -11.24
N LEU A 196 20.34 -6.12 -11.50
CA LEU A 196 21.18 -6.20 -12.70
C LEU A 196 20.79 -7.41 -13.54
N TYR A 197 20.23 -7.17 -14.72
CA TYR A 197 19.89 -8.20 -15.69
C TYR A 197 21.13 -8.70 -16.43
N ALA A 198 21.15 -10.00 -16.76
CA ALA A 198 22.15 -10.55 -17.67
C ALA A 198 21.86 -10.10 -19.11
N LEU A 199 22.89 -9.54 -19.75
CA LEU A 199 22.79 -9.00 -21.09
C LEU A 199 23.17 -10.07 -22.12
N GLN A 200 22.35 -10.21 -23.18
CA GLN A 200 22.70 -10.97 -24.38
C GLN A 200 22.89 -10.01 -25.56
N PRO A 201 24.13 -9.53 -25.79
CA PRO A 201 24.44 -8.64 -26.90
C PRO A 201 24.65 -9.42 -28.21
N GLY A 202 24.21 -8.82 -29.32
CA GLY A 202 24.49 -9.27 -30.67
C GLY A 202 25.98 -9.20 -31.04
N LYS A 203 26.35 -9.75 -32.20
CA LYS A 203 27.76 -9.93 -32.60
C LYS A 203 28.54 -8.62 -32.79
N GLU A 204 27.85 -7.53 -33.11
CA GLU A 204 28.45 -6.21 -33.40
C GLU A 204 28.69 -5.37 -32.14
N TRP A 205 28.31 -5.86 -30.97
CA TRP A 205 28.47 -5.15 -29.72
C TRP A 205 29.85 -5.39 -29.10
N GLN A 206 30.50 -4.30 -28.68
CA GLN A 206 31.65 -4.36 -27.80
C GLN A 206 31.18 -4.43 -26.35
N VAL A 207 31.49 -5.53 -25.67
CA VAL A 207 31.28 -5.62 -24.22
C VAL A 207 32.34 -4.77 -23.51
N LEU A 208 31.88 -3.76 -22.77
CA LEU A 208 32.73 -2.81 -22.06
C LEU A 208 33.02 -3.26 -20.62
N VAL A 209 32.05 -3.88 -19.97
CA VAL A 209 32.16 -4.37 -18.59
C VAL A 209 31.62 -5.79 -18.52
N ARG A 210 32.37 -6.67 -17.87
CA ARG A 210 31.96 -8.04 -17.54
C ARG A 210 31.93 -8.24 -16.03
N GLY A 211 31.12 -9.19 -15.57
CA GLY A 211 31.29 -9.74 -14.22
C GLY A 211 32.70 -10.32 -14.03
N GLU A 212 33.09 -10.48 -12.77
CA GLU A 212 34.35 -11.15 -12.44
C GLU A 212 34.37 -12.60 -12.91
N HIS A 213 35.55 -13.23 -12.87
CA HIS A 213 35.70 -14.66 -13.17
C HIS A 213 34.76 -15.56 -12.34
N THR A 214 34.43 -15.13 -11.13
CA THR A 214 33.55 -15.83 -10.18
C THR A 214 32.08 -15.45 -10.33
N ALA A 215 31.78 -14.39 -11.10
CA ALA A 215 30.42 -13.95 -11.36
C ALA A 215 29.73 -14.86 -12.38
N ARG A 216 28.43 -15.07 -12.22
CA ARG A 216 27.59 -15.89 -13.12
C ARG A 216 26.23 -15.26 -13.32
N SER A 217 25.52 -15.66 -14.36
CA SER A 217 24.08 -15.40 -14.46
C SER A 217 23.28 -16.54 -13.84
N VAL A 218 22.17 -16.20 -13.19
CA VAL A 218 21.29 -17.16 -12.49
C VAL A 218 19.83 -16.77 -12.68
N ARG A 219 18.94 -17.74 -12.60
CA ARG A 219 17.50 -17.49 -12.56
C ARG A 219 17.02 -17.37 -11.11
N ASN A 220 15.88 -16.74 -10.92
CA ASN A 220 15.18 -16.82 -9.64
C ASN A 220 14.62 -18.24 -9.50
N VAL A 221 14.76 -18.81 -8.31
CA VAL A 221 14.04 -20.04 -7.97
C VAL A 221 12.55 -19.72 -7.97
N PRO A 222 11.71 -20.46 -8.71
CA PRO A 222 10.27 -20.23 -8.68
C PRO A 222 9.75 -20.25 -7.24
N LEU A 223 8.93 -19.27 -6.89
CA LEU A 223 8.28 -19.17 -5.57
C LEU A 223 9.24 -18.93 -4.39
N SER A 224 10.44 -18.43 -4.66
CA SER A 224 11.45 -18.12 -3.65
C SER A 224 12.22 -16.86 -3.98
N GLU A 225 12.62 -16.10 -2.97
CA GLU A 225 13.57 -14.98 -3.12
C GLU A 225 15.01 -15.47 -3.38
N GLU A 226 15.22 -16.78 -3.37
CA GLU A 226 16.49 -17.41 -3.68
C GLU A 226 16.75 -17.41 -5.18
N MET A 227 18.03 -17.34 -5.52
CA MET A 227 18.49 -17.55 -6.89
C MET A 227 19.02 -18.98 -7.02
N GLU A 228 18.89 -19.54 -8.22
CA GLU A 228 19.46 -20.85 -8.51
C GLU A 228 20.97 -20.84 -8.22
N THR A 229 21.45 -21.91 -7.58
CA THR A 229 22.88 -22.05 -7.29
C THR A 229 23.67 -22.36 -8.56
N ALA A 230 23.06 -23.11 -9.48
CA ALA A 230 23.62 -23.42 -10.78
C ALA A 230 23.60 -22.19 -11.69
N PRO A 231 24.66 -21.97 -12.49
CA PRO A 231 24.64 -20.93 -13.50
C PRO A 231 23.60 -21.24 -14.58
N ALA A 232 22.98 -20.18 -15.10
CA ALA A 232 22.07 -20.23 -16.24
C ALA A 232 22.86 -20.03 -17.55
N THR A 233 22.63 -18.95 -18.30
CA THR A 233 23.29 -18.73 -19.61
C THR A 233 24.81 -18.52 -19.48
N TYR A 234 25.27 -17.80 -18.46
CA TYR A 234 26.69 -17.46 -18.28
C TYR A 234 27.24 -18.12 -17.02
N ALA A 235 28.10 -19.12 -17.19
CA ALA A 235 28.80 -19.78 -16.08
C ALA A 235 29.92 -18.94 -15.45
N SER A 236 30.42 -17.94 -16.17
CA SER A 236 31.49 -17.03 -15.74
C SER A 236 31.42 -15.74 -16.57
N GLU A 237 31.85 -14.60 -16.01
CA GLU A 237 32.06 -13.32 -16.71
C GLU A 237 30.87 -12.80 -17.56
N PRO A 238 29.62 -12.80 -17.04
CA PRO A 238 28.46 -12.31 -17.78
C PRO A 238 28.67 -10.85 -18.26
N PRO A 239 28.23 -10.47 -19.47
CA PRO A 239 28.25 -9.09 -19.90
C PRO A 239 27.35 -8.20 -19.02
N ILE A 240 27.86 -7.06 -18.57
CA ILE A 240 27.15 -6.08 -17.71
C ILE A 240 26.80 -4.83 -18.50
N ALA A 241 27.76 -4.32 -19.27
CA ALA A 241 27.58 -3.16 -20.13
C ALA A 241 28.23 -3.39 -21.50
N ALA A 242 27.58 -2.88 -22.55
CA ALA A 242 28.05 -2.99 -23.92
C ALA A 242 27.72 -1.73 -24.72
N ALA A 243 28.49 -1.48 -25.76
CA ALA A 243 28.26 -0.38 -26.69
C ALA A 243 28.54 -0.79 -28.15
N ARG A 244 27.94 -0.07 -29.09
CA ARG A 244 28.24 -0.19 -30.52
C ARG A 244 28.00 1.12 -31.26
N GLU A 245 28.58 1.23 -32.44
CA GLU A 245 28.18 2.23 -33.42
C GLU A 245 26.88 1.77 -34.12
N ALA A 246 25.99 2.72 -34.44
CA ALA A 246 24.72 2.42 -35.11
C ALA A 246 24.32 3.62 -35.99
N GLY A 247 24.24 3.41 -37.31
CA GLY A 247 24.07 4.51 -38.26
C GLY A 247 25.21 5.53 -38.13
N ALA A 248 24.89 6.83 -38.06
CA ALA A 248 25.88 7.86 -37.77
C ALA A 248 26.12 8.08 -36.26
N GLY A 249 25.34 7.43 -35.40
CA GLY A 249 25.33 7.60 -33.95
C GLY A 249 25.89 6.40 -33.20
N ARG A 250 25.58 6.33 -31.90
CA ARG A 250 26.07 5.29 -30.99
C ARG A 250 24.99 4.86 -30.02
N VAL A 251 25.02 3.59 -29.64
CA VAL A 251 24.10 3.02 -28.64
C VAL A 251 24.92 2.28 -27.60
N ALA A 252 24.53 2.44 -26.34
CA ALA A 252 25.07 1.69 -25.21
C ALA A 252 23.96 1.18 -24.30
N VAL A 253 24.29 0.15 -23.54
CA VAL A 253 23.43 -0.43 -22.51
C VAL A 253 24.22 -0.66 -21.24
N MET A 254 23.59 -0.35 -20.11
CA MET A 254 23.93 -0.88 -18.79
C MET A 254 22.66 -1.50 -18.23
N ALA A 255 22.61 -2.81 -18.09
CA ALA A 255 21.40 -3.54 -17.72
C ALA A 255 21.03 -3.41 -16.22
N LEU A 256 21.39 -2.27 -15.61
CA LEU A 256 21.24 -1.96 -14.20
C LEU A 256 20.05 -1.02 -14.00
N TRP A 257 19.18 -1.36 -13.05
CA TRP A 257 18.04 -0.52 -12.71
C TRP A 257 18.46 0.87 -12.19
N PRO A 258 17.87 1.98 -12.69
CA PRO A 258 18.31 3.33 -12.35
C PRO A 258 18.21 3.78 -10.89
N ASN A 259 17.49 3.05 -10.03
CA ASN A 259 17.57 3.28 -8.60
C ASN A 259 18.99 3.14 -8.04
N TRP A 260 19.78 2.24 -8.63
CA TRP A 260 21.16 1.99 -8.23
C TRP A 260 22.14 2.99 -8.87
N THR A 261 21.67 3.85 -9.78
CA THR A 261 22.50 4.81 -10.52
C THR A 261 21.92 6.22 -10.45
N PHE A 262 20.99 6.56 -11.33
CA PHE A 262 20.58 7.95 -11.54
C PHE A 262 19.60 8.49 -10.50
N TRP A 263 18.66 7.68 -10.02
CA TRP A 263 17.56 8.16 -9.15
C TRP A 263 17.92 8.16 -7.66
N GLY A 264 18.73 7.20 -7.22
CA GLY A 264 18.91 6.94 -5.78
C GLY A 264 20.34 6.72 -5.31
N ALA A 265 21.33 6.66 -6.21
CA ALA A 265 22.61 6.08 -5.82
C ALA A 265 23.33 6.84 -4.70
N ARG A 266 23.13 8.16 -4.57
CA ARG A 266 23.75 8.99 -3.52
C ARG A 266 22.85 9.20 -2.30
N ARG A 267 21.63 8.64 -2.28
CA ARG A 267 20.75 8.70 -1.11
C ARG A 267 21.41 8.01 0.09
N LYS A 268 21.19 8.53 1.30
CA LYS A 268 21.80 7.99 2.52
C LYS A 268 21.59 6.48 2.70
N PRO A 269 20.41 5.90 2.44
CA PRO A 269 20.19 4.46 2.54
C PRO A 269 20.94 3.62 1.51
N MET A 270 21.43 4.21 0.42
CA MET A 270 22.20 3.55 -0.65
C MET A 270 23.72 3.71 -0.46
N GLU A 271 24.13 4.58 0.46
CA GLU A 271 25.51 4.86 0.85
C GLU A 271 26.47 5.24 -0.28
N SER A 272 26.00 5.56 -1.48
CA SER A 272 26.85 5.81 -2.65
C SER A 272 27.74 4.61 -3.03
N ILE A 273 27.41 3.40 -2.59
CA ILE A 273 28.22 2.18 -2.83
C ILE A 273 28.38 1.93 -4.33
N VAL A 274 27.26 1.93 -5.06
CA VAL A 274 27.29 1.69 -6.50
C VAL A 274 27.97 2.84 -7.25
N TRP A 275 27.74 4.09 -6.85
CA TRP A 275 28.15 5.26 -7.63
C TRP A 275 29.64 5.58 -7.54
N ASP A 276 30.15 5.85 -6.33
CA ASP A 276 31.55 6.31 -6.13
C ASP A 276 32.24 5.81 -4.85
N LYS A 277 31.52 5.56 -3.75
CA LYS A 277 32.12 5.16 -2.47
C LYS A 277 32.69 3.75 -2.52
N GLY A 278 32.00 2.81 -3.18
CA GLY A 278 32.33 1.39 -3.16
C GLY A 278 32.28 0.78 -1.75
N ALA A 279 32.95 -0.36 -1.56
CA ALA A 279 32.99 -1.12 -0.32
C ALA A 279 34.25 -2.00 -0.22
N GLU A 280 34.51 -2.60 0.95
CA GLU A 280 35.70 -3.47 1.19
C GLU A 280 37.05 -2.79 0.88
N GLY A 281 37.13 -1.47 1.06
CA GLY A 281 38.32 -0.69 0.72
C GLY A 281 38.53 -0.47 -0.79
N ILE A 282 37.58 -0.90 -1.63
CA ILE A 282 37.59 -0.76 -3.08
C ILE A 282 36.62 0.38 -3.46
N PRO A 283 37.08 1.48 -4.08
CA PRO A 283 36.20 2.53 -4.55
C PRO A 283 35.39 2.06 -5.77
N SER A 284 34.24 2.68 -6.00
CA SER A 284 33.45 2.46 -7.20
C SER A 284 33.79 3.53 -8.26
N ASP A 285 33.93 3.12 -9.53
CA ASP A 285 34.03 4.04 -10.66
C ASP A 285 32.76 4.00 -11.54
N THR A 286 31.65 3.40 -11.09
CA THR A 286 30.42 3.27 -11.91
C THR A 286 29.87 4.61 -12.37
N GLY A 287 29.81 5.61 -11.48
CA GLY A 287 29.34 6.96 -11.84
C GLY A 287 30.25 7.63 -12.87
N ARG A 288 31.57 7.50 -12.70
CA ARG A 288 32.57 7.96 -13.68
C ARG A 288 32.36 7.28 -15.03
N PHE A 289 32.19 5.96 -15.03
CA PHE A 289 31.94 5.17 -16.24
C PHE A 289 30.70 5.67 -16.98
N LEU A 290 29.57 5.86 -16.30
CA LEU A 290 28.33 6.33 -16.91
C LEU A 290 28.45 7.72 -17.52
N VAL A 291 29.12 8.65 -16.83
CA VAL A 291 29.38 10.00 -17.35
C VAL A 291 30.31 9.95 -18.58
N GLN A 292 31.40 9.19 -18.52
CA GLN A 292 32.34 9.03 -19.65
C GLN A 292 31.71 8.33 -20.86
N LEU A 293 30.91 7.29 -20.61
CA LEU A 293 30.14 6.61 -21.65
C LEU A 293 29.18 7.59 -22.33
N THR A 294 28.53 8.47 -21.56
CA THR A 294 27.65 9.52 -22.12
C THR A 294 28.45 10.52 -22.96
N GLN A 295 29.66 10.92 -22.54
CA GLN A 295 30.54 11.78 -23.36
C GLN A 295 30.88 11.12 -24.69
N TRP A 296 31.26 9.84 -24.67
CA TRP A 296 31.55 9.06 -25.87
C TRP A 296 30.34 8.93 -26.79
N LEU A 297 29.13 8.77 -26.23
CA LEU A 297 27.87 8.74 -26.99
C LEU A 297 27.56 10.10 -27.66
N ALA A 298 27.97 11.22 -27.08
CA ALA A 298 27.73 12.56 -27.62
C ALA A 298 28.66 12.93 -28.79
N GLU A 299 29.84 12.33 -28.89
CA GLU A 299 30.88 12.71 -29.87
C GLU A 299 30.40 12.74 -31.33
N PRO A 300 29.57 11.80 -31.85
CA PRO A 300 29.15 11.85 -33.25
C PRO A 300 28.31 13.09 -33.57
N SER A 301 27.35 13.43 -32.71
CA SER A 301 26.49 14.61 -32.90
C SER A 301 27.23 15.93 -32.67
N LEU A 302 28.17 15.97 -31.72
CA LEU A 302 29.04 17.14 -31.53
C LEU A 302 29.92 17.41 -32.76
N ARG A 303 30.42 16.36 -33.41
CA ARG A 303 31.26 16.50 -34.61
C ARG A 303 30.48 16.94 -35.85
N ASN A 304 29.25 16.46 -36.01
CA ASN A 304 28.45 16.76 -37.20
C ASN A 304 27.50 17.96 -37.03
N GLY A 305 27.28 18.43 -35.79
CA GLY A 305 26.41 19.56 -35.47
C GLY A 305 24.92 19.34 -35.75
N ALA A 306 24.49 18.10 -36.02
CA ALA A 306 23.11 17.79 -36.42
C ALA A 306 22.14 17.82 -35.23
N LEU A 307 22.64 17.57 -34.02
CA LEU A 307 21.88 17.45 -32.77
C LEU A 307 22.61 18.19 -31.64
N GLY A 308 21.88 18.61 -30.61
CA GLY A 308 22.39 19.42 -29.51
C GLY A 308 21.76 20.82 -29.45
N GLY A 309 22.18 21.62 -28.47
CA GLY A 309 21.71 22.99 -28.28
C GLY A 309 20.65 23.20 -27.19
N HIS A 310 20.27 22.15 -26.45
CA HIS A 310 19.51 22.29 -25.21
C HIS A 310 20.30 23.11 -24.19
N GLN A 311 19.60 23.89 -23.38
CA GLN A 311 20.16 24.61 -22.24
C GLN A 311 19.43 24.19 -20.99
N THR A 312 20.19 23.80 -19.97
CA THR A 312 19.65 23.50 -18.65
C THR A 312 18.98 24.76 -18.11
N PRO A 313 17.71 24.69 -17.70
CA PRO A 313 17.06 25.84 -17.09
C PRO A 313 17.83 26.27 -15.83
N ALA A 314 18.09 27.57 -15.70
CA ALA A 314 18.76 28.13 -14.51
C ALA A 314 17.95 27.86 -13.22
N GLN A 315 16.62 27.82 -13.37
CA GLN A 315 15.68 27.37 -12.36
C GLN A 315 14.90 26.18 -12.97
N PRO A 316 15.34 24.94 -12.72
CA PRO A 316 14.60 23.78 -13.21
C PRO A 316 13.19 23.79 -12.60
N THR A 317 12.22 23.30 -13.37
CA THR A 317 10.87 23.07 -12.84
C THR A 317 10.98 22.08 -11.70
N THR A 318 10.51 22.50 -10.52
CA THR A 318 10.42 21.61 -9.37
C THR A 318 9.21 20.72 -9.50
N ARG A 319 9.29 19.53 -8.90
CA ARG A 319 8.14 18.67 -8.71
C ARG A 319 7.06 19.48 -7.98
N PRO A 320 5.85 19.58 -8.53
CA PRO A 320 4.77 20.25 -7.82
C PRO A 320 4.53 19.52 -6.49
N GLU A 321 4.09 20.26 -5.47
CA GLU A 321 3.55 19.64 -4.25
C GLU A 321 2.50 18.62 -4.69
N GLN A 322 2.74 17.36 -4.37
CA GLN A 322 1.94 16.26 -4.92
C GLN A 322 0.56 16.24 -4.26
N TYR A 323 0.45 16.77 -3.05
CA TYR A 323 -0.72 16.66 -2.18
C TYR A 323 -1.08 18.00 -1.52
N PRO A 324 -1.34 19.06 -2.31
CA PRO A 324 -1.63 20.38 -1.77
C PRO A 324 -2.93 20.36 -0.95
N PRO A 325 -3.06 21.21 0.08
CA PRO A 325 -4.32 21.35 0.82
C PRO A 325 -5.43 21.81 -0.12
N GLN A 326 -6.59 21.13 -0.05
CA GLN A 326 -7.78 21.44 -0.87
C GLN A 326 -8.94 21.79 0.06
N PRO A 327 -9.17 23.09 0.36
CA PRO A 327 -10.31 23.51 1.16
C PRO A 327 -11.63 23.15 0.47
N VAL A 328 -12.65 22.78 1.25
CA VAL A 328 -13.99 22.50 0.73
C VAL A 328 -14.95 23.61 1.15
N ASP A 329 -15.44 24.39 0.17
CA ASP A 329 -16.52 25.34 0.42
C ASP A 329 -17.88 24.62 0.35
N TRP A 330 -18.36 24.17 1.49
CA TRP A 330 -19.63 23.45 1.60
C TRP A 330 -20.87 24.25 1.17
N ALA A 331 -20.76 25.59 1.05
CA ALA A 331 -21.83 26.40 0.48
C ALA A 331 -21.92 26.27 -1.06
N GLN A 332 -20.84 25.85 -1.72
CA GLN A 332 -20.74 25.70 -3.17
C GLN A 332 -20.55 24.24 -3.61
N ALA A 333 -20.30 23.33 -2.66
CA ALA A 333 -20.06 21.93 -2.94
C ALA A 333 -21.29 21.27 -3.58
N THR A 334 -21.15 20.87 -4.83
CA THR A 334 -22.15 20.10 -5.58
C THR A 334 -21.67 18.66 -5.76
N TYR A 335 -22.63 17.74 -5.88
CA TYR A 335 -22.29 16.40 -6.32
C TYR A 335 -21.82 16.44 -7.77
N PRO A 336 -20.86 15.58 -8.16
CA PRO A 336 -20.51 15.42 -9.56
C PRO A 336 -21.77 15.17 -10.39
N GLU A 337 -21.87 15.79 -11.58
CA GLU A 337 -22.91 15.41 -12.53
C GLU A 337 -22.75 13.93 -12.85
N THR A 338 -23.76 13.13 -12.54
CA THR A 338 -23.79 11.74 -12.94
C THR A 338 -24.03 11.72 -14.45
N PRO A 339 -23.09 11.20 -15.27
CA PRO A 339 -23.37 11.00 -16.68
C PRO A 339 -24.65 10.17 -16.82
N ALA A 340 -25.40 10.34 -17.91
CA ALA A 340 -26.52 9.45 -18.20
C ALA A 340 -25.99 8.03 -18.49
N LEU A 341 -25.78 7.25 -17.44
CA LEU A 341 -25.31 5.88 -17.50
C LEU A 341 -26.50 4.93 -17.65
N GLN A 342 -26.31 3.88 -18.43
CA GLN A 342 -27.28 2.82 -18.61
C GLN A 342 -27.11 1.76 -17.53
N HIS A 343 -28.21 1.09 -17.17
CA HIS A 343 -28.22 -0.01 -16.22
C HIS A 343 -28.14 -1.33 -16.98
N TRP A 344 -26.93 -1.79 -17.24
CA TRP A 344 -26.69 -3.03 -17.98
C TRP A 344 -26.81 -4.22 -17.06
N LYS A 345 -27.78 -5.08 -17.35
CA LYS A 345 -27.94 -6.38 -16.68
C LYS A 345 -26.93 -7.37 -17.24
N VAL A 346 -26.17 -8.05 -16.37
CA VAL A 346 -25.08 -8.96 -16.76
C VAL A 346 -25.32 -10.38 -16.25
N LEU A 347 -25.30 -11.36 -17.15
CA LEU A 347 -25.31 -12.78 -16.80
C LEU A 347 -23.87 -13.23 -16.52
N ALA A 348 -23.57 -13.67 -15.31
CA ALA A 348 -22.29 -14.30 -14.99
C ALA A 348 -22.51 -15.78 -14.66
N GLY A 349 -21.75 -16.69 -15.27
CA GLY A 349 -21.78 -18.13 -14.95
C GLY A 349 -22.23 -19.06 -16.07
N ALA A 350 -22.34 -18.59 -17.32
CA ALA A 350 -22.74 -19.47 -18.44
C ALA A 350 -21.65 -20.50 -18.79
N ARG A 351 -22.06 -21.75 -19.07
CA ARG A 351 -21.13 -22.82 -19.48
C ARG A 351 -21.50 -23.37 -20.85
N THR A 352 -20.57 -23.32 -21.79
CA THR A 352 -20.73 -23.85 -23.15
C THR A 352 -20.57 -25.37 -23.20
N ALA A 353 -20.73 -25.93 -24.40
CA ALA A 353 -20.40 -27.33 -24.69
C ALA A 353 -18.94 -27.71 -24.39
N LEU A 354 -18.03 -26.73 -24.23
CA LEU A 354 -16.61 -26.99 -23.93
C LEU A 354 -16.40 -27.66 -22.58
N THR A 355 -17.20 -27.33 -21.54
CA THR A 355 -17.02 -27.90 -20.19
C THR A 355 -18.28 -28.49 -19.54
N GLY A 356 -19.26 -28.87 -20.36
CA GLY A 356 -20.42 -29.67 -19.93
C GLY A 356 -21.76 -28.93 -19.91
N GLY A 357 -21.86 -27.78 -20.58
CA GLY A 357 -23.14 -27.26 -21.04
C GLY A 357 -23.57 -27.85 -22.39
N SER A 358 -24.67 -27.36 -22.95
CA SER A 358 -25.25 -27.89 -24.19
C SER A 358 -25.33 -26.90 -25.37
N GLY A 359 -24.72 -25.71 -25.24
CA GLY A 359 -24.81 -24.64 -26.24
C GLY A 359 -23.47 -23.97 -26.55
N THR A 360 -23.44 -23.23 -27.65
CA THR A 360 -22.34 -22.39 -28.12
C THR A 360 -22.38 -21.00 -27.51
N VAL A 361 -21.27 -20.25 -27.58
CA VAL A 361 -21.22 -18.85 -27.14
C VAL A 361 -22.32 -18.01 -27.79
N ALA A 362 -22.53 -18.14 -29.10
CA ALA A 362 -23.54 -17.39 -29.84
C ALA A 362 -24.97 -17.68 -29.36
N GLU A 363 -25.30 -18.94 -29.07
CA GLU A 363 -26.63 -19.32 -28.57
C GLU A 363 -26.89 -18.75 -27.17
N TYR A 364 -25.88 -18.76 -26.29
CA TYR A 364 -25.99 -18.12 -24.98
C TYR A 364 -26.17 -16.60 -25.09
N CYS A 365 -25.39 -15.93 -25.95
CA CYS A 365 -25.52 -14.49 -26.16
C CYS A 365 -26.91 -14.12 -26.71
N ALA A 366 -27.45 -14.90 -27.66
CA ALA A 366 -28.79 -14.69 -28.19
C ALA A 366 -29.89 -14.91 -27.14
N ALA A 367 -29.78 -15.97 -26.34
CA ALA A 367 -30.72 -16.23 -25.24
C ALA A 367 -30.65 -15.13 -24.17
N ALA A 368 -29.45 -14.63 -23.87
CA ALA A 368 -29.22 -13.55 -22.93
C ALA A 368 -29.86 -12.24 -23.38
N GLN A 369 -29.67 -11.85 -24.65
CA GLN A 369 -30.33 -10.67 -25.24
C GLN A 369 -31.85 -10.78 -25.18
N THR A 370 -32.38 -11.95 -25.53
CA THR A 370 -33.83 -12.23 -25.43
C THR A 370 -34.35 -12.08 -24.01
N ALA A 371 -33.54 -12.43 -23.00
CA ALA A 371 -33.86 -12.30 -21.59
C ALA A 371 -33.54 -10.91 -20.98
N GLY A 372 -33.11 -9.95 -21.81
CA GLY A 372 -32.81 -8.57 -21.41
C GLY A 372 -31.43 -8.36 -20.76
N TYR A 373 -30.51 -9.31 -20.91
CA TYR A 373 -29.10 -9.10 -20.55
C TYR A 373 -28.36 -8.35 -21.65
N HIS A 374 -27.37 -7.56 -21.23
CA HIS A 374 -26.47 -6.78 -22.09
C HIS A 374 -25.05 -7.37 -22.11
N ALA A 375 -24.78 -8.36 -21.25
CA ALA A 375 -23.52 -9.08 -21.29
C ALA A 375 -23.65 -10.52 -20.76
N VAL A 376 -22.73 -11.37 -21.23
CA VAL A 376 -22.54 -12.74 -20.73
C VAL A 376 -21.08 -12.94 -20.35
N LEU A 377 -20.84 -13.32 -19.10
CA LEU A 377 -19.55 -13.75 -18.58
C LEU A 377 -19.57 -15.29 -18.47
N PHE A 378 -18.77 -15.96 -19.29
CA PHE A 378 -18.68 -17.41 -19.31
C PHE A 378 -17.81 -17.93 -18.16
N ALA A 379 -18.14 -19.10 -17.62
CA ALA A 379 -17.47 -19.69 -16.46
C ALA A 379 -17.14 -21.17 -16.74
N GLU A 380 -16.31 -21.40 -17.76
CA GLU A 380 -15.88 -22.74 -18.17
C GLU A 380 -15.09 -23.42 -17.04
N ARG A 381 -15.32 -24.72 -16.82
CA ARG A 381 -14.61 -25.46 -15.77
C ARG A 381 -13.17 -25.76 -16.13
N LEU A 382 -12.21 -25.30 -15.32
CA LEU A 382 -10.78 -25.54 -15.54
C LEU A 382 -10.44 -27.04 -15.65
N ASP A 383 -11.04 -27.90 -14.83
CA ASP A 383 -10.78 -29.34 -14.82
C ASP A 383 -11.22 -30.10 -16.09
N ARG A 384 -11.93 -29.40 -17.00
CA ARG A 384 -12.44 -29.94 -18.27
C ARG A 384 -11.98 -29.14 -19.48
N LEU A 385 -11.54 -27.89 -19.29
CA LEU A 385 -11.13 -27.03 -20.38
C LEU A 385 -9.70 -27.35 -20.82
N THR A 386 -9.43 -27.23 -22.11
CA THR A 386 -8.08 -27.36 -22.68
C THR A 386 -7.56 -25.99 -23.12
N PRO A 387 -6.24 -25.80 -23.28
CA PRO A 387 -5.69 -24.55 -23.83
C PRO A 387 -6.31 -24.16 -25.19
N THR A 388 -6.49 -25.13 -26.09
CA THR A 388 -7.16 -24.89 -27.38
C THR A 388 -8.63 -24.52 -27.21
N GLY A 389 -9.33 -25.15 -26.25
CA GLY A 389 -10.71 -24.79 -25.91
C GLY A 389 -10.82 -23.38 -25.35
N TRP A 390 -9.85 -22.95 -24.53
CA TRP A 390 -9.77 -21.57 -24.06
C TRP A 390 -9.57 -20.57 -25.20
N ASP A 391 -8.64 -20.84 -26.12
CA ASP A 391 -8.43 -19.99 -27.30
C ASP A 391 -9.67 -19.89 -28.18
N ALA A 392 -10.40 -21.00 -28.35
CA ALA A 392 -11.68 -21.02 -29.05
C ALA A 392 -12.71 -20.15 -28.33
N LEU A 393 -12.88 -20.31 -27.01
CA LEU A 393 -13.79 -19.50 -26.20
C LEU A 393 -13.47 -18.00 -26.33
N ARG A 394 -12.19 -17.62 -26.19
CA ARG A 394 -11.76 -16.20 -26.34
C ARG A 394 -12.17 -15.63 -27.69
N LYS A 395 -11.90 -16.37 -28.78
CA LYS A 395 -12.24 -15.96 -30.14
C LYS A 395 -13.75 -15.86 -30.36
N GLU A 396 -14.51 -16.83 -29.86
CA GLU A 396 -15.96 -16.85 -29.98
C GLU A 396 -16.61 -15.71 -29.19
N CYS A 397 -16.16 -15.44 -27.96
CA CYS A 397 -16.60 -14.29 -27.18
C CYS A 397 -16.31 -12.97 -27.90
N ALA A 398 -15.08 -12.77 -28.38
CA ALA A 398 -14.71 -11.57 -29.12
C ALA A 398 -15.58 -11.36 -30.39
N ALA A 399 -15.99 -12.44 -31.06
CA ALA A 399 -16.88 -12.37 -32.22
C ALA A 399 -18.34 -12.01 -31.87
N GLN A 400 -18.75 -12.12 -30.60
CA GLN A 400 -20.07 -11.71 -30.13
C GLN A 400 -20.09 -10.30 -29.50
N CYS A 401 -18.93 -9.70 -29.26
CA CYS A 401 -18.84 -8.34 -28.73
C CYS A 401 -19.28 -7.29 -29.76
N ARG A 402 -20.04 -6.31 -29.30
CA ARG A 402 -20.53 -5.14 -30.05
C ARG A 402 -20.59 -3.93 -29.11
N ASP A 403 -20.83 -2.74 -29.64
CA ASP A 403 -20.95 -1.52 -28.83
C ASP A 403 -22.05 -1.62 -27.75
N ASP A 404 -23.09 -2.41 -28.02
CA ASP A 404 -24.28 -2.59 -27.16
C ASP A 404 -24.32 -3.93 -26.41
N PHE A 405 -23.33 -4.80 -26.58
CA PHE A 405 -23.32 -6.12 -25.97
C PHE A 405 -21.91 -6.67 -25.74
N LEU A 406 -21.65 -7.20 -24.55
CA LEU A 406 -20.34 -7.73 -24.17
C LEU A 406 -20.39 -9.25 -23.91
N ALA A 407 -19.47 -9.99 -24.50
CA ALA A 407 -19.23 -11.39 -24.16
C ALA A 407 -17.79 -11.55 -23.64
N LEU A 408 -17.61 -12.05 -22.42
CA LEU A 408 -16.28 -12.27 -21.86
C LEU A 408 -16.03 -13.75 -21.56
N PRO A 409 -14.87 -14.28 -21.96
CA PRO A 409 -14.45 -15.62 -21.57
C PRO A 409 -14.12 -15.64 -20.07
N GLY A 410 -14.22 -16.81 -19.44
CA GLY A 410 -13.86 -16.97 -18.04
C GLY A 410 -13.76 -18.42 -17.60
N LEU A 411 -13.12 -18.60 -16.45
CA LEU A 411 -12.76 -19.88 -15.84
C LEU A 411 -13.36 -20.00 -14.45
N ASP A 412 -14.09 -21.08 -14.20
CA ASP A 412 -14.47 -21.57 -12.88
C ASP A 412 -13.46 -22.63 -12.44
N TYR A 413 -12.77 -22.39 -11.34
CA TYR A 413 -11.66 -23.23 -10.90
C TYR A 413 -11.66 -23.48 -9.40
N GLU A 414 -11.05 -24.60 -9.04
CA GLU A 414 -10.80 -24.99 -7.66
C GLU A 414 -9.30 -24.94 -7.38
N THR A 415 -8.91 -24.46 -6.20
CA THR A 415 -7.52 -24.54 -5.75
C THR A 415 -7.19 -25.94 -5.25
N VAL A 416 -5.90 -26.27 -5.09
CA VAL A 416 -5.49 -27.52 -4.44
C VAL A 416 -6.03 -27.67 -3.01
N ASN A 417 -6.41 -26.56 -2.36
CA ASN A 417 -6.97 -26.54 -1.00
C ASN A 417 -8.51 -26.65 -0.98
N GLY A 418 -9.15 -26.62 -2.15
CA GLY A 418 -10.60 -26.74 -2.32
C GLY A 418 -11.33 -25.42 -2.54
N ASP A 419 -10.63 -24.28 -2.56
CA ASP A 419 -11.27 -22.98 -2.72
C ASP A 419 -11.83 -22.77 -4.10
N GLN A 420 -12.96 -22.10 -4.19
CA GLN A 420 -13.70 -21.98 -5.43
C GLN A 420 -13.72 -20.54 -5.89
N TYR A 421 -13.17 -20.32 -7.07
CA TYR A 421 -13.04 -19.02 -7.69
C TYR A 421 -13.67 -19.06 -9.08
N VAL A 422 -14.08 -17.89 -9.54
CA VAL A 422 -14.34 -17.66 -10.96
C VAL A 422 -13.53 -16.46 -11.42
N ALA A 423 -12.99 -16.52 -12.63
CA ALA A 423 -12.28 -15.40 -13.22
C ALA A 423 -12.80 -15.08 -14.62
N PHE A 424 -13.03 -13.80 -14.90
CA PHE A 424 -13.50 -13.31 -16.20
C PHE A 424 -12.50 -12.35 -16.81
N GLY A 425 -12.30 -12.40 -18.13
CA GLY A 425 -11.42 -11.48 -18.82
C GLY A 425 -10.57 -12.05 -19.94
N GLU A 426 -9.77 -11.17 -20.54
CA GLU A 426 -8.83 -11.50 -21.61
C GLU A 426 -7.45 -11.84 -21.03
N PHE A 427 -7.34 -13.04 -20.45
CA PHE A 427 -6.09 -13.57 -19.90
C PHE A 427 -5.68 -14.88 -20.60
N ASP A 428 -4.46 -15.35 -20.30
CA ASP A 428 -3.93 -16.61 -20.83
C ASP A 428 -4.47 -17.82 -20.07
N PHE A 429 -4.56 -18.97 -20.73
CA PHE A 429 -4.87 -20.21 -20.01
C PHE A 429 -3.82 -20.44 -18.91
N PRO A 430 -4.22 -20.83 -17.68
CA PRO A 430 -3.29 -21.02 -16.57
C PRO A 430 -2.14 -21.97 -16.93
N LYS A 431 -0.92 -21.64 -16.47
CA LYS A 431 0.31 -22.40 -16.67
C LYS A 431 1.03 -22.59 -15.32
N PRO A 432 1.90 -23.60 -15.18
CA PRO A 432 2.79 -23.68 -14.01
C PRO A 432 3.63 -22.40 -13.84
N PRO A 433 3.91 -21.96 -12.60
CA PRO A 433 3.58 -22.63 -11.33
C PRO A 433 2.16 -22.36 -10.82
N GLY A 434 1.37 -21.47 -11.45
CA GLY A 434 -0.02 -21.20 -11.07
C GLY A 434 -0.92 -22.44 -11.19
N LEU A 435 -0.78 -23.20 -12.28
CA LEU A 435 -1.50 -24.44 -12.52
C LEU A 435 -0.80 -25.63 -11.87
N ALA A 436 -1.56 -26.45 -11.12
CA ALA A 436 -1.07 -27.66 -10.49
C ALA A 436 -0.60 -28.70 -11.52
N ALA A 437 0.25 -29.63 -11.10
CA ALA A 437 0.79 -30.69 -11.97
C ALA A 437 -0.29 -31.59 -12.61
N ASP A 438 -1.49 -31.68 -12.01
CA ASP A 438 -2.63 -32.42 -12.57
C ASP A 438 -3.32 -31.69 -13.74
N GLY A 439 -2.99 -30.42 -13.96
CA GLY A 439 -3.56 -29.56 -14.99
C GLY A 439 -5.02 -29.16 -14.76
N LYS A 440 -5.58 -29.42 -13.58
CA LYS A 440 -7.02 -29.29 -13.29
C LYS A 440 -7.34 -28.31 -12.17
N ARG A 441 -6.36 -28.00 -11.31
CA ARG A 441 -6.52 -27.12 -10.15
C ARG A 441 -5.45 -26.04 -10.13
N ILE A 442 -5.74 -24.96 -9.42
CA ILE A 442 -4.76 -23.89 -9.18
C ILE A 442 -3.98 -24.21 -7.91
N GLU A 443 -2.66 -24.32 -8.06
CA GLU A 443 -1.74 -24.54 -6.94
C GLU A 443 -1.27 -23.22 -6.36
N ASP A 444 -1.12 -22.19 -7.19
CA ASP A 444 -0.65 -20.86 -6.78
C ASP A 444 -1.56 -19.76 -7.32
N THR A 445 -2.51 -19.30 -6.48
CA THR A 445 -3.42 -18.22 -6.84
C THR A 445 -2.74 -16.87 -6.97
N TYR A 446 -1.60 -16.68 -6.30
CA TYR A 446 -0.84 -15.44 -6.38
C TYR A 446 -0.11 -15.35 -7.71
N ASN A 447 0.59 -16.42 -8.12
CA ASN A 447 1.26 -16.44 -9.40
C ASN A 447 0.26 -16.35 -10.55
N LEU A 448 -0.90 -17.00 -10.42
CA LEU A 448 -2.01 -16.84 -11.36
C LEU A 448 -2.43 -15.37 -11.47
N TRP A 449 -2.73 -14.71 -10.35
CA TRP A 449 -3.14 -13.30 -10.32
C TRP A 449 -2.05 -12.35 -10.82
N GLY A 450 -0.86 -12.41 -10.21
CA GLY A 450 0.23 -11.46 -10.37
C GLY A 450 1.23 -11.76 -11.48
N SER A 451 1.02 -12.79 -12.31
CA SER A 451 1.88 -13.01 -13.50
C SER A 451 1.11 -13.42 -14.76
N GLN A 452 -0.09 -13.99 -14.61
CA GLN A 452 -0.87 -14.53 -15.73
C GLN A 452 -2.20 -13.81 -15.95
N MET A 453 -2.67 -13.06 -14.95
CA MET A 453 -4.01 -12.46 -14.93
C MET A 453 -4.00 -11.01 -14.43
N HIS A 454 -2.96 -10.21 -14.70
CA HIS A 454 -2.82 -8.83 -14.20
C HIS A 454 -4.00 -7.90 -14.52
N ALA A 455 -4.94 -8.31 -15.37
CA ALA A 455 -6.18 -7.62 -15.73
C ALA A 455 -7.47 -8.45 -15.49
N GLY A 456 -7.40 -9.53 -14.72
CA GLY A 456 -8.51 -10.48 -14.53
C GLY A 456 -9.50 -10.06 -13.43
N PHE A 457 -10.80 -10.15 -13.71
CA PHE A 457 -11.85 -10.05 -12.70
C PHE A 457 -11.96 -11.39 -11.97
N ILE A 458 -11.24 -11.55 -10.85
CA ILE A 458 -11.28 -12.77 -10.03
C ILE A 458 -12.27 -12.60 -8.87
N ALA A 459 -13.23 -13.50 -8.77
CA ALA A 459 -14.23 -13.52 -7.71
C ALA A 459 -14.14 -14.80 -6.86
N LEU A 460 -14.24 -14.63 -5.53
CA LEU A 460 -14.49 -15.74 -4.62
C LEU A 460 -15.93 -16.23 -4.74
N THR A 461 -16.16 -17.54 -4.61
CA THR A 461 -17.48 -18.14 -4.74
C THR A 461 -17.70 -19.26 -3.73
N ARG A 462 -18.96 -19.58 -3.42
CA ARG A 462 -19.34 -20.77 -2.65
C ARG A 462 -18.65 -20.83 -1.28
N LEU A 463 -18.56 -19.70 -0.57
CA LEU A 463 -17.77 -19.59 0.66
C LEU A 463 -18.31 -20.48 1.79
N HIS A 464 -19.62 -20.73 1.85
CA HIS A 464 -20.21 -21.67 2.82
C HIS A 464 -19.91 -23.15 2.53
N ALA A 465 -19.31 -23.49 1.38
CA ALA A 465 -18.86 -24.86 1.12
C ALA A 465 -17.73 -25.29 2.08
N HIS A 466 -17.08 -24.33 2.76
CA HIS A 466 -15.96 -24.55 3.68
C HIS A 466 -16.20 -23.80 5.00
N PRO A 467 -17.12 -24.25 5.86
CA PRO A 467 -17.48 -23.55 7.11
C PRO A 467 -16.34 -23.52 8.15
N ASP A 468 -15.32 -24.35 7.98
CA ASP A 468 -14.07 -24.37 8.75
C ASP A 468 -13.02 -23.38 8.24
N ARG A 469 -13.31 -22.70 7.12
CA ARG A 469 -12.44 -21.70 6.52
C ARG A 469 -12.93 -20.31 6.85
N ASP A 470 -12.06 -19.53 7.48
CA ASP A 470 -12.31 -18.11 7.65
C ASP A 470 -12.11 -17.39 6.30
N PRO A 471 -13.12 -16.68 5.75
CA PRO A 471 -13.02 -16.05 4.43
C PRO A 471 -11.90 -15.01 4.38
N GLN A 472 -11.51 -14.44 5.52
CA GLN A 472 -10.41 -13.49 5.62
C GLN A 472 -9.04 -14.11 5.30
N MET A 473 -8.94 -15.43 5.21
CA MET A 473 -7.74 -16.14 4.77
C MET A 473 -7.63 -16.17 3.24
N LEU A 474 -8.67 -15.78 2.50
CA LEU A 474 -8.68 -15.84 1.06
C LEU A 474 -8.05 -14.57 0.47
N LYS A 475 -7.40 -14.71 -0.68
CA LYS A 475 -6.58 -13.67 -1.30
C LYS A 475 -6.75 -13.68 -2.82
N ASN A 476 -6.16 -12.68 -3.48
CA ASN A 476 -6.08 -12.57 -4.93
C ASN A 476 -7.47 -12.50 -5.61
N MET A 477 -8.36 -11.68 -5.05
CA MET A 477 -9.73 -11.47 -5.56
C MET A 477 -10.07 -9.99 -5.65
N VAL A 478 -10.86 -9.59 -6.64
CA VAL A 478 -11.42 -8.23 -6.77
C VAL A 478 -12.93 -8.20 -6.53
N ALA A 479 -13.55 -9.37 -6.41
CA ALA A 479 -15.00 -9.54 -6.29
C ALA A 479 -15.36 -10.72 -5.36
N CYS A 480 -16.61 -10.74 -4.91
CA CYS A 480 -17.18 -11.82 -4.11
C CYS A 480 -18.57 -12.16 -4.62
N ALA A 481 -18.84 -13.44 -4.89
CA ALA A 481 -20.17 -13.91 -5.20
C ALA A 481 -21.02 -13.94 -3.92
N VAL A 482 -21.92 -12.96 -3.80
CA VAL A 482 -22.92 -12.84 -2.73
C VAL A 482 -23.96 -13.96 -2.85
N GLN A 483 -24.41 -14.27 -4.08
CA GLN A 483 -25.30 -15.41 -4.33
C GLN A 483 -24.72 -16.30 -5.41
N THR A 484 -24.77 -17.61 -5.19
CA THR A 484 -24.50 -18.60 -6.24
C THR A 484 -25.74 -19.44 -6.49
N TRP A 485 -26.20 -19.44 -7.73
CA TRP A 485 -27.31 -20.22 -8.22
C TRP A 485 -26.80 -21.32 -9.15
N GLU A 486 -27.23 -22.56 -8.95
CA GLU A 486 -26.96 -23.65 -9.89
C GLU A 486 -28.27 -24.34 -10.28
N ASN A 487 -28.53 -24.44 -11.60
CA ASN A 487 -29.76 -25.03 -12.15
C ASN A 487 -31.05 -24.46 -11.53
N GLY A 488 -31.08 -23.14 -11.29
CA GLY A 488 -32.24 -22.47 -10.71
C GLY A 488 -32.46 -22.74 -9.22
N LYS A 489 -31.42 -23.13 -8.47
CA LYS A 489 -31.46 -23.23 -7.00
C LYS A 489 -30.34 -22.41 -6.39
N LEU A 490 -30.63 -21.68 -5.31
CA LEU A 490 -29.63 -20.99 -4.51
C LEU A 490 -28.82 -22.07 -3.78
N VAL A 491 -27.53 -22.18 -4.10
CA VAL A 491 -26.62 -23.16 -3.49
C VAL A 491 -25.68 -22.51 -2.47
N ASP A 492 -25.55 -21.19 -2.51
CA ASP A 492 -24.76 -20.40 -1.55
C ASP A 492 -25.28 -18.96 -1.47
N ASP A 493 -25.40 -18.44 -0.24
CA ASP A 493 -25.69 -17.04 0.08
C ASP A 493 -24.60 -16.52 1.01
N SER A 494 -23.60 -15.87 0.45
CA SER A 494 -22.37 -15.40 1.09
C SER A 494 -22.40 -13.90 1.39
N LEU A 495 -23.58 -13.31 1.63
CA LEU A 495 -23.70 -11.89 1.95
C LEU A 495 -22.92 -11.51 3.22
N ASP A 496 -23.00 -12.33 4.26
CA ASP A 496 -22.28 -12.13 5.52
C ASP A 496 -20.76 -12.15 5.32
N HIS A 497 -20.23 -13.12 4.55
CA HIS A 497 -18.81 -13.19 4.22
C HIS A 497 -18.35 -12.01 3.34
N TYR A 498 -19.15 -11.59 2.36
CA TYR A 498 -18.86 -10.39 1.56
C TYR A 498 -18.74 -9.14 2.45
N LEU A 499 -19.72 -8.92 3.33
CA LEU A 499 -19.70 -7.78 4.26
C LEU A 499 -18.53 -7.86 5.25
N ALA A 500 -18.19 -9.06 5.74
CA ALA A 500 -17.05 -9.27 6.64
C ALA A 500 -15.69 -9.02 5.96
N LEU A 501 -15.55 -9.36 4.68
CA LEU A 501 -14.36 -9.03 3.89
C LEU A 501 -14.29 -7.51 3.65
N ASP A 502 -15.37 -6.87 3.23
CA ASP A 502 -15.36 -5.43 2.98
C ASP A 502 -15.19 -4.59 4.27
N ALA A 503 -15.62 -5.11 5.43
CA ALA A 503 -15.34 -4.52 6.73
C ALA A 503 -13.84 -4.38 7.04
N GLN A 504 -12.99 -5.13 6.33
CA GLN A 504 -11.52 -5.02 6.37
C GLN A 504 -10.93 -4.26 5.18
N PHE A 505 -11.75 -3.44 4.52
CA PHE A 505 -11.33 -2.54 3.46
C PHE A 505 -10.84 -3.25 2.18
N HIS A 506 -11.35 -4.45 1.88
CA HIS A 506 -11.07 -5.17 0.63
C HIS A 506 -11.66 -4.45 -0.61
N ASN A 507 -12.77 -3.70 -0.49
CA ASN A 507 -13.40 -2.99 -1.62
C ASN A 507 -13.81 -3.91 -2.77
N LEU A 508 -14.46 -5.03 -2.45
CA LEU A 508 -14.84 -6.04 -3.39
C LEU A 508 -16.05 -5.60 -4.22
N VAL A 509 -16.09 -6.03 -5.47
CA VAL A 509 -17.28 -5.92 -6.31
C VAL A 509 -18.28 -7.02 -5.90
N PRO A 510 -19.54 -6.69 -5.55
CA PRO A 510 -20.55 -7.70 -5.28
C PRO A 510 -20.97 -8.39 -6.58
N LEU A 511 -21.05 -9.72 -6.57
CA LEU A 511 -21.40 -10.55 -7.72
C LEU A 511 -22.54 -11.53 -7.37
N SER A 512 -23.41 -11.83 -8.32
CA SER A 512 -24.38 -12.92 -8.28
C SER A 512 -24.08 -13.87 -9.43
N LEU A 513 -23.70 -15.10 -9.10
CA LEU A 513 -23.28 -16.11 -10.06
C LEU A 513 -24.45 -17.04 -10.40
N HIS A 514 -24.85 -17.08 -11.67
CA HIS A 514 -25.89 -17.97 -12.18
C HIS A 514 -25.26 -19.03 -13.08
N LEU A 515 -24.93 -20.18 -12.50
CA LEU A 515 -24.34 -21.32 -13.20
C LEU A 515 -25.39 -22.03 -14.07
N VAL A 516 -25.46 -21.61 -15.34
CA VAL A 516 -26.37 -22.17 -16.35
C VAL A 516 -25.63 -23.07 -17.34
N LYS A 517 -26.25 -24.20 -17.68
CA LYS A 517 -25.70 -25.27 -18.53
C LYS A 517 -26.43 -25.43 -19.88
N SER A 518 -27.47 -24.64 -20.12
CA SER A 518 -28.08 -24.53 -21.46
C SER A 518 -28.59 -23.12 -21.75
N PRO A 519 -28.67 -22.69 -23.02
CA PRO A 519 -29.30 -21.41 -23.38
C PRO A 519 -30.74 -21.28 -22.87
N ALA A 520 -31.49 -22.38 -22.78
CA ALA A 520 -32.86 -22.39 -22.28
C ALA A 520 -32.98 -21.97 -20.80
N GLN A 521 -31.93 -22.21 -19.99
CA GLN A 521 -31.92 -21.83 -18.57
C GLN A 521 -31.70 -20.33 -18.35
N VAL A 522 -31.25 -19.58 -19.37
CA VAL A 522 -30.95 -18.15 -19.26
C VAL A 522 -32.20 -17.33 -18.92
N ALA A 523 -33.35 -17.67 -19.51
CA ALA A 523 -34.61 -16.99 -19.21
C ALA A 523 -35.04 -17.19 -17.74
N THR A 524 -34.82 -18.38 -17.19
CA THR A 524 -35.09 -18.66 -15.78
C THR A 524 -34.15 -17.84 -14.90
N ALA A 525 -32.84 -17.89 -15.15
CA ALA A 525 -31.84 -17.12 -14.41
C ALA A 525 -32.16 -15.61 -14.38
N ALA A 526 -32.67 -15.05 -15.48
CA ALA A 526 -33.06 -13.65 -15.57
C ALA A 526 -34.14 -13.20 -14.58
N THR A 527 -34.91 -14.13 -14.02
CA THR A 527 -36.03 -13.83 -13.12
C THR A 527 -35.75 -14.20 -11.66
N MET A 528 -34.56 -14.72 -11.36
CA MET A 528 -34.25 -15.33 -10.08
C MET A 528 -33.33 -14.47 -9.21
N GLY A 529 -33.71 -14.27 -7.95
CA GLY A 529 -32.83 -13.67 -6.95
C GLY A 529 -32.22 -12.34 -7.39
N LEU A 530 -31.03 -12.06 -6.86
CA LEU A 530 -30.26 -10.90 -7.25
C LEU A 530 -29.62 -11.08 -8.64
N GLN A 531 -29.69 -10.03 -9.44
CA GLN A 531 -29.08 -9.92 -10.77
C GLN A 531 -27.93 -8.93 -10.72
N ASN A 532 -26.88 -9.18 -11.48
CA ASN A 532 -25.80 -8.21 -11.59
C ASN A 532 -26.21 -7.06 -12.50
N VAL A 533 -25.96 -5.83 -12.05
CA VAL A 533 -26.22 -4.62 -12.81
C VAL A 533 -25.01 -3.69 -12.73
N TRP A 534 -24.54 -3.21 -13.87
CA TRP A 534 -23.51 -2.19 -13.98
C TRP A 534 -24.07 -0.90 -14.53
N ARG A 535 -23.63 0.23 -13.98
CA ARG A 535 -23.87 1.58 -14.53
C ARG A 535 -22.75 1.90 -15.52
N VAL A 536 -23.06 1.86 -16.81
CA VAL A 536 -22.06 1.98 -17.90
C VAL A 536 -22.57 2.85 -19.04
N ARG A 537 -21.66 3.42 -19.83
CA ARG A 537 -22.00 4.12 -21.08
C ARG A 537 -22.32 3.13 -22.21
N ASP A 538 -21.49 2.11 -22.36
CA ASP A 538 -21.48 1.15 -23.46
C ASP A 538 -20.69 -0.12 -23.07
N ALA A 539 -20.50 -1.04 -24.03
CA ALA A 539 -19.78 -2.29 -23.80
C ALA A 539 -18.29 -2.09 -23.50
N ALA A 540 -17.66 -1.04 -24.05
CA ALA A 540 -16.25 -0.75 -23.80
C ALA A 540 -16.04 -0.25 -22.37
N ASP A 541 -16.94 0.59 -21.87
CA ASP A 541 -16.97 1.04 -20.47
C ASP A 541 -17.21 -0.13 -19.51
N LEU A 542 -18.14 -1.05 -19.84
CA LEU A 542 -18.32 -2.28 -19.05
C LEU A 542 -17.05 -3.14 -19.03
N LYS A 543 -16.41 -3.31 -20.20
CA LYS A 543 -15.17 -4.09 -20.32
C LYS A 543 -14.03 -3.46 -19.51
N ASP A 544 -13.90 -2.13 -19.49
CA ASP A 544 -12.87 -1.44 -18.69
C ASP A 544 -13.15 -1.56 -17.19
N GLN A 545 -14.41 -1.52 -16.75
CA GLN A 545 -14.78 -1.70 -15.34
C GLN A 545 -14.54 -3.14 -14.83
N ILE A 546 -14.73 -4.16 -15.68
CA ILE A 546 -14.50 -5.58 -15.34
C ILE A 546 -13.02 -5.95 -15.51
N THR A 547 -12.41 -5.55 -16.63
CA THR A 547 -11.05 -5.94 -17.04
C THR A 547 -10.22 -4.74 -17.49
N PRO A 548 -9.82 -3.86 -16.56
CA PRO A 548 -9.04 -2.68 -16.91
C PRO A 548 -7.69 -3.10 -17.50
N GLN A 549 -7.37 -2.62 -18.72
CA GLN A 549 -6.07 -2.91 -19.36
C GLN A 549 -4.87 -2.27 -18.65
N ALA A 550 -5.13 -1.28 -17.79
CA ALA A 550 -4.13 -0.58 -17.00
C ALA A 550 -4.24 -1.02 -15.53
N GLN A 551 -3.64 -2.17 -15.23
CA GLN A 551 -3.47 -2.79 -13.91
C GLN A 551 -4.76 -3.19 -13.17
N ALA A 552 -4.79 -4.39 -12.59
CA ALA A 552 -5.78 -4.85 -11.60
C ALA A 552 -6.03 -3.85 -10.44
N ASN A 553 -5.08 -2.95 -10.18
CA ASN A 553 -5.20 -1.83 -9.26
C ASN A 553 -6.40 -0.91 -9.56
N ARG A 554 -6.79 -0.67 -10.82
CA ARG A 554 -7.85 0.31 -11.12
C ARG A 554 -9.18 -0.07 -10.49
N THR A 555 -9.67 -1.29 -10.70
CA THR A 555 -10.93 -1.76 -10.10
C THR A 555 -10.85 -1.67 -8.57
N TYR A 556 -9.73 -2.07 -7.97
CA TYR A 556 -9.52 -1.95 -6.52
C TYR A 556 -9.62 -0.50 -5.98
N TRP A 557 -9.23 0.50 -6.77
CA TRP A 557 -9.28 1.92 -6.38
C TRP A 557 -10.59 2.63 -6.74
N ILE A 558 -11.47 2.02 -7.54
CA ILE A 558 -12.81 2.57 -7.83
C ILE A 558 -13.60 2.71 -6.52
N ASN A 559 -14.17 3.90 -6.31
CA ASN A 559 -14.96 4.22 -5.13
C ASN A 559 -15.98 5.35 -5.44
N PRO A 560 -17.28 5.06 -5.50
CA PRO A 560 -17.91 3.73 -5.45
C PRO A 560 -17.75 2.93 -6.74
N HIS A 561 -17.94 1.62 -6.62
CA HIS A 561 -18.11 0.73 -7.78
C HIS A 561 -19.34 1.08 -8.62
N GLY A 562 -19.23 0.92 -9.93
CA GLY A 562 -20.36 1.02 -10.87
C GLY A 562 -21.33 -0.16 -10.80
N ALA A 563 -20.92 -1.24 -10.13
CA ALA A 563 -21.65 -2.49 -9.97
C ALA A 563 -22.59 -2.49 -8.76
N TYR A 564 -23.75 -3.11 -8.91
CA TYR A 564 -24.65 -3.42 -7.81
C TYR A 564 -25.49 -4.67 -8.14
N LEU A 565 -26.11 -5.25 -7.13
CA LEU A 565 -27.00 -6.39 -7.25
C LEU A 565 -28.45 -5.95 -7.08
N SER A 566 -29.37 -6.44 -7.92
CA SER A 566 -30.79 -6.12 -7.76
C SER A 566 -31.72 -7.20 -8.30
N SER A 567 -32.87 -7.37 -7.64
CA SER A 567 -34.00 -8.19 -8.10
C SER A 567 -35.18 -7.35 -8.61
N GLY A 568 -35.07 -6.01 -8.58
CA GLY A 568 -36.11 -5.07 -8.99
C GLY A 568 -35.70 -3.60 -8.91
N PRO A 569 -35.34 -3.08 -7.72
CA PRO A 569 -35.00 -1.66 -7.56
C PRO A 569 -33.79 -1.23 -8.40
N ARG A 570 -33.68 0.07 -8.70
CA ARG A 570 -32.55 0.66 -9.44
C ARG A 570 -31.74 1.59 -8.55
N LEU A 571 -30.42 1.58 -8.73
CA LEU A 571 -29.49 2.48 -8.06
C LEU A 571 -29.27 3.74 -8.90
N GLU A 572 -30.12 4.73 -8.72
CA GLU A 572 -30.09 5.97 -9.50
C GLU A 572 -28.86 6.84 -9.15
N ALA A 573 -28.52 6.92 -7.86
CA ALA A 573 -27.32 7.61 -7.38
C ALA A 573 -26.79 6.92 -6.11
N TYR A 574 -25.47 6.80 -6.04
CA TYR A 574 -24.74 6.39 -4.85
C TYR A 574 -23.33 6.92 -5.03
N ASP A 575 -23.08 8.08 -4.43
CA ASP A 575 -21.88 8.88 -4.58
C ASP A 575 -21.73 9.81 -3.36
N GLY A 576 -20.62 10.53 -3.29
CA GLY A 576 -20.41 11.48 -2.21
C GLY A 576 -19.41 12.58 -2.56
N ILE A 577 -19.37 13.58 -1.69
CA ILE A 577 -18.45 14.71 -1.73
C ILE A 577 -17.46 14.54 -0.60
N ASN A 578 -16.18 14.72 -0.91
CA ASN A 578 -15.08 14.57 0.05
C ASN A 578 -15.06 13.18 0.74
N ILE A 579 -15.53 12.13 0.05
CA ILE A 579 -15.46 10.74 0.54
C ILE A 579 -14.02 10.20 0.55
N MET A 580 -13.11 10.88 -0.14
CA MET A 580 -11.68 10.67 -0.06
C MET A 580 -11.00 12.00 -0.35
N TYR A 581 -10.06 12.41 0.50
CA TYR A 581 -9.07 13.43 0.13
C TYR A 581 -7.67 12.88 0.30
N TRP A 582 -6.81 13.31 -0.61
CA TRP A 582 -5.41 12.89 -0.72
C TRP A 582 -4.57 14.17 -0.69
N GLY A 583 -4.36 14.72 0.52
CA GLY A 583 -3.84 16.08 0.68
C GLY A 583 -3.43 16.42 2.11
N ALA A 584 -2.85 17.60 2.32
CA ALA A 584 -2.80 18.16 3.66
C ALA A 584 -4.23 18.51 4.15
N PRO A 585 -4.56 18.29 5.44
CA PRO A 585 -5.81 18.77 6.02
C PRO A 585 -6.02 20.25 5.72
N ALA A 586 -7.24 20.61 5.33
CA ALA A 586 -7.61 21.95 4.90
C ALA A 586 -8.96 22.36 5.50
N PRO A 587 -9.29 23.67 5.55
CA PRO A 587 -10.60 24.10 6.04
C PRO A 587 -11.75 23.38 5.30
N GLY A 588 -12.61 22.70 6.07
CA GLY A 588 -13.74 21.95 5.55
C GLY A 588 -13.43 20.52 5.07
N SER A 589 -12.16 20.07 5.05
CA SER A 589 -11.81 18.70 4.64
C SER A 589 -12.21 17.64 5.67
N ASP A 590 -12.54 18.04 6.90
CA ASP A 590 -12.93 17.14 7.99
C ASP A 590 -14.38 16.63 7.89
N PHE A 591 -15.15 17.13 6.91
CA PHE A 591 -16.57 16.80 6.72
C PHE A 591 -16.76 16.06 5.40
N TRP A 592 -17.74 15.16 5.31
CA TRP A 592 -18.12 14.51 4.06
C TRP A 592 -19.64 14.41 3.96
N LYS A 593 -20.13 14.16 2.75
CA LYS A 593 -21.56 13.99 2.49
C LYS A 593 -21.80 12.92 1.44
N VAL A 594 -22.70 11.99 1.73
CA VAL A 594 -23.09 10.90 0.80
C VAL A 594 -24.53 11.10 0.36
N ARG A 595 -24.80 10.80 -0.90
CA ARG A 595 -26.13 10.78 -1.51
C ARG A 595 -26.49 9.37 -1.92
N LEU A 596 -27.74 9.00 -1.67
CA LEU A 596 -28.36 7.80 -2.20
C LEU A 596 -29.67 8.16 -2.90
N ARG A 597 -29.92 7.54 -4.05
CA ARG A 597 -31.21 7.58 -4.75
C ARG A 597 -31.51 6.20 -5.31
N VAL A 598 -32.63 5.65 -4.90
CA VAL A 598 -33.12 4.34 -5.35
C VAL A 598 -34.55 4.44 -5.81
N SER A 599 -34.89 3.73 -6.89
CA SER A 599 -36.23 3.75 -7.48
C SER A 599 -36.77 2.33 -7.68
N SER A 600 -38.08 2.16 -7.58
CA SER A 600 -38.76 0.94 -8.00
C SER A 600 -40.17 1.27 -8.51
N PRO A 601 -40.62 0.68 -9.63
CA PRO A 601 -42.01 0.80 -10.08
C PRO A 601 -43.03 0.32 -9.04
N ALA A 602 -42.64 -0.58 -8.13
CA ALA A 602 -43.50 -1.05 -7.05
C ALA A 602 -43.62 -0.06 -5.87
N GLY A 603 -42.82 1.01 -5.84
CA GLY A 603 -42.64 1.86 -4.67
C GLY A 603 -41.52 1.35 -3.76
N MET A 604 -40.66 2.24 -3.26
CA MET A 604 -39.64 1.94 -2.26
C MET A 604 -40.27 1.83 -0.87
N SER A 605 -39.88 0.82 -0.10
CA SER A 605 -40.31 0.65 1.30
C SER A 605 -39.25 1.13 2.28
N GLU A 606 -37.98 0.80 2.03
CA GLU A 606 -36.87 1.22 2.90
C GLU A 606 -35.52 1.21 2.17
N ALA A 607 -34.58 1.98 2.72
CA ALA A 607 -33.16 1.91 2.40
C ALA A 607 -32.35 1.91 3.71
N ARG A 608 -31.48 0.92 3.88
CA ARG A 608 -30.56 0.77 5.02
C ARG A 608 -29.15 1.04 4.54
N VAL A 609 -28.41 1.86 5.28
CA VAL A 609 -26.98 2.05 5.10
C VAL A 609 -26.27 1.21 6.15
N LEU A 610 -25.45 0.27 5.71
CA LEU A 610 -24.59 -0.53 6.57
C LEU A 610 -23.20 0.10 6.60
N ASP A 611 -22.56 0.25 7.75
CA ASP A 611 -21.13 0.56 7.88
C ASP A 611 -20.39 -0.69 8.32
N ARG A 612 -19.44 -1.16 7.51
CA ARG A 612 -18.65 -2.39 7.79
C ARG A 612 -19.56 -3.58 8.16
N GLY A 613 -20.69 -3.69 7.47
CA GLY A 613 -21.69 -4.75 7.65
C GLY A 613 -22.69 -4.53 8.79
N ALA A 614 -22.48 -3.56 9.69
CA ALA A 614 -23.42 -3.23 10.76
C ALA A 614 -24.41 -2.13 10.31
N GLU A 615 -25.65 -2.16 10.77
CA GLU A 615 -26.62 -1.11 10.45
C GLU A 615 -26.16 0.25 11.01
N HIS A 616 -26.07 1.25 10.13
CA HIS A 616 -25.64 2.61 10.45
C HIS A 616 -26.80 3.60 10.40
N LEU A 617 -27.57 3.59 9.30
CA LEU A 617 -28.74 4.45 9.09
C LEU A 617 -29.89 3.66 8.44
N ARG A 618 -31.11 4.12 8.66
CA ARG A 618 -32.32 3.59 8.00
C ARG A 618 -33.19 4.73 7.50
N PHE A 619 -33.68 4.60 6.27
CA PHE A 619 -34.59 5.55 5.65
C PHE A 619 -35.89 4.84 5.26
N ALA A 620 -37.01 5.33 5.76
CA ALA A 620 -38.33 4.87 5.32
C ALA A 620 -38.68 5.43 3.93
N GLY A 621 -39.36 4.61 3.12
CA GLY A 621 -39.85 4.96 1.80
C GLY A 621 -41.38 4.86 1.71
N GLU A 622 -41.98 5.79 0.98
CA GLU A 622 -43.46 5.88 0.81
C GLU A 622 -43.87 6.12 -0.66
N GLY A 623 -42.94 5.99 -1.61
CA GLY A 623 -43.17 6.36 -3.01
C GLY A 623 -42.24 5.65 -4.00
N PRO A 624 -42.36 5.91 -5.31
CA PRO A 624 -41.60 5.23 -6.36
C PRO A 624 -40.08 5.47 -6.28
N GLU A 625 -39.66 6.50 -5.56
CA GLU A 625 -38.25 6.85 -5.37
C GLU A 625 -38.00 7.21 -3.90
N LEU A 626 -36.82 6.80 -3.41
CA LEU A 626 -36.26 7.23 -2.14
C LEU A 626 -34.91 7.90 -2.42
N ALA A 627 -34.85 9.22 -2.20
CA ALA A 627 -33.65 10.04 -2.35
C ALA A 627 -33.28 10.67 -1.00
N ARG A 628 -32.05 10.46 -0.54
CA ARG A 628 -31.56 10.97 0.75
C ARG A 628 -30.11 11.41 0.65
N GLU A 629 -29.74 12.34 1.51
CA GLU A 629 -28.36 12.72 1.77
C GLU A 629 -28.09 12.55 3.26
N PHE A 630 -26.90 12.10 3.60
CA PHE A 630 -26.47 12.06 5.00
C PHE A 630 -25.03 12.57 5.14
N PRO A 631 -24.76 13.36 6.18
CA PRO A 631 -23.45 13.91 6.46
C PRO A 631 -22.63 13.04 7.42
N GLY A 632 -21.33 13.31 7.49
CA GLY A 632 -20.46 12.77 8.54
C GLY A 632 -19.12 13.50 8.60
N LEU A 633 -18.25 13.01 9.48
CA LEU A 633 -16.91 13.57 9.72
C LEU A 633 -15.85 12.55 9.36
N HIS A 634 -14.64 13.01 9.01
CA HIS A 634 -13.46 12.15 8.92
C HIS A 634 -12.91 11.84 10.32
N ASP A 635 -13.75 11.29 11.20
CA ASP A 635 -13.40 10.78 12.53
C ASP A 635 -13.15 9.27 12.55
N ASP A 636 -13.66 8.53 11.57
CA ASP A 636 -13.40 7.12 11.35
C ASP A 636 -13.37 6.79 9.85
N GLN A 637 -12.80 5.65 9.50
CA GLN A 637 -12.84 5.12 8.15
C GLN A 637 -14.07 4.22 7.99
N HIS A 638 -14.94 4.58 7.06
CA HIS A 638 -16.19 3.86 6.84
C HIS A 638 -16.18 3.06 5.54
N VAL A 639 -16.98 1.99 5.51
CA VAL A 639 -17.34 1.28 4.29
C VAL A 639 -18.84 1.13 4.27
N PHE A 640 -19.51 2.03 3.54
CA PHE A 640 -20.95 2.07 3.47
C PHE A 640 -21.49 1.18 2.35
N HIS A 641 -22.40 0.25 2.68
CA HIS A 641 -23.20 -0.48 1.70
C HIS A 641 -24.66 -0.03 1.80
N LEU A 642 -25.35 0.03 0.66
CA LEU A 642 -26.77 0.31 0.59
C LEU A 642 -27.55 -1.00 0.38
N VAL A 643 -28.46 -1.31 1.30
CA VAL A 643 -29.47 -2.36 1.15
C VAL A 643 -30.83 -1.71 1.04
N ALA A 644 -31.46 -1.79 -0.14
CA ALA A 644 -32.77 -1.19 -0.37
C ALA A 644 -33.82 -2.26 -0.68
N ARG A 645 -35.06 -2.00 -0.25
CA ARG A 645 -36.21 -2.89 -0.46
C ARG A 645 -37.38 -2.10 -1.04
N ASP A 646 -38.06 -2.70 -2.02
CA ASP A 646 -39.32 -2.16 -2.55
C ASP A 646 -40.54 -2.79 -1.87
N ALA A 647 -41.72 -2.22 -2.15
CA ALA A 647 -42.99 -2.68 -1.58
C ALA A 647 -43.40 -4.08 -2.04
N ALA A 648 -42.77 -4.62 -3.10
CA ALA A 648 -42.94 -6.00 -3.53
C ALA A 648 -41.95 -6.96 -2.83
N GLY A 649 -41.12 -6.46 -1.90
CA GLY A 649 -40.12 -7.22 -1.18
C GLY A 649 -38.84 -7.49 -1.97
N LYS A 650 -38.69 -6.93 -3.17
CA LYS A 650 -37.48 -7.07 -3.98
C LYS A 650 -36.39 -6.18 -3.41
N GLN A 651 -35.15 -6.63 -3.58
CA GLN A 651 -33.98 -6.10 -2.92
C GLN A 651 -32.93 -5.58 -3.91
N LEU A 652 -32.11 -4.66 -3.41
CA LEU A 652 -30.91 -4.13 -4.03
C LEU A 652 -29.78 -4.10 -3.00
N LEU A 653 -28.56 -4.45 -3.42
CA LEU A 653 -27.31 -4.30 -2.67
C LEU A 653 -26.30 -3.53 -3.53
N SER A 654 -25.79 -2.40 -3.03
CA SER A 654 -24.70 -1.67 -3.71
C SER A 654 -23.33 -2.27 -3.43
N GLY A 655 -22.33 -1.92 -4.25
CA GLY A 655 -20.94 -1.94 -3.81
C GLY A 655 -20.69 -0.95 -2.66
N GLY A 656 -19.54 -1.08 -1.98
CA GLY A 656 -19.15 -0.18 -0.90
C GLY A 656 -18.80 1.24 -1.37
N ILE A 657 -19.19 2.27 -0.60
CA ILE A 657 -18.55 3.59 -0.60
C ILE A 657 -17.56 3.62 0.56
N ARG A 658 -16.28 3.79 0.27
CA ARG A 658 -15.24 3.97 1.29
C ARG A 658 -15.11 5.45 1.65
N ILE A 659 -15.22 5.79 2.92
CA ILE A 659 -14.83 7.10 3.42
C ILE A 659 -13.41 7.00 3.92
N ARG A 660 -12.49 7.82 3.40
CA ARG A 660 -11.07 7.81 3.77
C ARG A 660 -10.50 9.23 3.85
N PHE A 661 -9.47 9.40 4.66
CA PHE A 661 -8.72 10.64 4.80
C PHE A 661 -7.22 10.34 4.79
N SER A 662 -6.45 11.30 4.33
CA SER A 662 -5.01 11.17 4.10
C SER A 662 -4.19 10.93 5.37
N GLU A 663 -4.65 11.37 6.53
CA GLU A 663 -3.86 11.49 7.75
C GLU A 663 -3.64 10.17 8.47
N ALA A 664 -4.51 9.17 8.24
CA ALA A 664 -4.36 7.80 8.74
C ALA A 664 -5.44 6.89 8.14
N TYR A 665 -5.22 6.36 6.94
CA TYR A 665 -6.13 5.40 6.31
C TYR A 665 -5.60 3.97 6.35
N MET A 666 -6.54 3.03 6.22
CA MET A 666 -6.32 1.60 6.12
C MET A 666 -6.87 1.08 4.79
N ASN A 667 -6.15 0.18 4.13
CA ASN A 667 -6.62 -0.47 2.92
C ASN A 667 -5.99 -1.86 2.79
N GLN A 668 -6.66 -2.81 2.13
CA GLN A 668 -5.96 -4.00 1.67
C GLN A 668 -4.97 -3.65 0.55
N CYS A 669 -3.86 -4.38 0.43
CA CYS A 669 -3.02 -4.34 -0.76
C CYS A 669 -3.83 -4.87 -1.96
N GLY A 670 -3.40 -4.56 -3.19
CA GLY A 670 -4.10 -5.01 -4.41
C GLY A 670 -4.15 -6.53 -4.59
N ASP A 671 -3.25 -7.28 -3.92
CA ASP A 671 -3.26 -8.74 -3.84
C ASP A 671 -4.19 -9.28 -2.72
N HIS A 672 -4.75 -8.38 -1.90
CA HIS A 672 -5.58 -8.67 -0.72
C HIS A 672 -4.87 -9.55 0.33
N GLN A 673 -3.53 -9.50 0.39
CA GLN A 673 -2.73 -10.24 1.37
C GLN A 673 -2.46 -9.44 2.65
N ASN A 674 -2.30 -8.13 2.53
CA ASN A 674 -1.85 -7.26 3.59
C ASN A 674 -2.81 -6.11 3.81
N THR A 675 -3.24 -5.88 5.04
CA THR A 675 -3.82 -4.56 5.36
C THR A 675 -2.68 -3.57 5.55
N ILE A 676 -2.62 -2.57 4.68
CA ILE A 676 -1.68 -1.46 4.72
C ILE A 676 -2.33 -0.32 5.50
N SER A 677 -1.64 0.15 6.53
CA SER A 677 -1.86 1.48 7.10
C SER A 677 -1.02 2.48 6.32
N ALA A 678 -1.56 3.65 6.03
CA ALA A 678 -0.83 4.73 5.41
C ALA A 678 -1.33 6.09 5.91
N CYS A 679 -0.42 7.04 6.00
CA CYS A 679 -0.70 8.40 6.39
C CYS A 679 0.16 9.40 5.63
N LEU A 680 -0.42 10.57 5.40
CA LEU A 680 0.23 11.72 4.82
C LEU A 680 0.38 12.76 5.89
N GLN A 681 1.63 13.11 6.17
CA GLN A 681 1.95 14.04 7.23
C GLN A 681 2.99 15.02 6.73
N ALA A 682 2.89 16.25 7.22
CA ALA A 682 3.93 17.23 6.98
C ALA A 682 5.19 16.87 7.77
N ASN A 683 6.36 16.85 7.13
CA ASN A 683 7.63 16.79 7.85
C ASN A 683 7.97 18.13 8.52
N ARG A 684 9.09 18.20 9.24
CA ARG A 684 9.55 19.45 9.89
C ARG A 684 9.79 20.64 8.95
N LYS A 685 9.89 20.40 7.63
CA LYS A 685 10.02 21.44 6.60
C LYS A 685 8.66 21.85 6.00
N GLY A 686 7.56 21.24 6.43
CA GLY A 686 6.21 21.49 5.93
C GLY A 686 5.85 20.74 4.65
N ARG A 687 6.71 19.82 4.15
CA ARG A 687 6.43 19.01 2.95
C ARG A 687 5.56 17.82 3.33
N MET A 688 4.51 17.54 2.55
CA MET A 688 3.68 16.35 2.76
C MET A 688 4.44 15.09 2.34
N ILE A 689 4.56 14.15 3.27
CA ILE A 689 5.25 12.88 3.08
C ILE A 689 4.23 11.77 3.18
N TYR A 690 4.17 10.95 2.14
CA TYR A 690 3.47 9.67 2.21
C TYR A 690 4.28 8.72 3.08
N THR A 691 3.67 8.22 4.14
CA THR A 691 4.27 7.26 5.06
C THR A 691 3.34 6.07 5.17
N THR A 692 3.89 4.88 5.13
CA THR A 692 3.14 3.68 5.50
C THR A 692 3.07 3.64 7.03
N GLY A 693 1.85 3.64 7.57
CA GLY A 693 1.48 4.16 8.89
C GLY A 693 1.87 3.31 10.11
N THR A 694 1.31 3.73 11.25
CA THR A 694 1.64 3.27 12.61
C THR A 694 1.22 1.82 12.92
N THR A 695 0.34 1.22 12.13
CA THR A 695 0.08 -0.22 12.14
C THR A 695 0.56 -0.81 10.84
N SER A 696 1.85 -1.12 10.77
CA SER A 696 2.44 -1.85 9.65
C SER A 696 1.59 -3.01 9.14
N ALA A 697 1.77 -3.36 7.86
CA ALA A 697 1.22 -4.54 7.19
C ALA A 697 0.82 -5.69 8.14
N VAL A 698 -0.48 -5.83 8.40
CA VAL A 698 -1.02 -7.02 9.07
C VAL A 698 -1.40 -8.00 8.00
N TYR A 699 -0.78 -9.19 8.02
CA TYR A 699 -1.02 -10.20 7.02
C TYR A 699 -2.37 -10.87 7.29
N ALA A 700 -3.30 -10.76 6.33
CA ALA A 700 -4.57 -11.47 6.39
C ALA A 700 -4.31 -12.98 6.29
N GLY A 701 -4.83 -13.70 7.26
CA GLY A 701 -4.67 -15.14 7.37
C GLY A 701 -3.24 -15.64 7.45
N TRP A 702 -2.41 -14.92 8.19
CA TRP A 702 -1.14 -15.42 8.70
C TRP A 702 -1.19 -15.44 10.23
N GLN A 703 -0.11 -15.93 10.80
CA GLN A 703 0.26 -15.71 12.19
C GLN A 703 -0.05 -14.27 12.63
N PRO A 704 -0.54 -14.05 13.87
CA PRO A 704 -0.78 -12.70 14.38
C PRO A 704 0.49 -11.84 14.33
N SER A 705 0.68 -11.11 13.23
CA SER A 705 1.88 -10.34 12.98
C SER A 705 1.74 -8.96 13.59
N TRP A 706 2.83 -8.46 14.15
CA TRP A 706 3.01 -7.07 14.52
C TRP A 706 4.10 -6.53 13.61
N GLY A 707 3.92 -5.30 13.15
CA GLY A 707 5.09 -4.53 12.81
C GLY A 707 4.97 -3.17 13.46
N ALA A 708 6.13 -2.62 13.70
CA ALA A 708 6.25 -1.39 14.45
C ALA A 708 5.53 -0.23 13.76
N PRO A 709 4.96 0.70 14.55
CA PRO A 709 4.64 2.02 14.04
C PRO A 709 5.91 2.67 13.52
N CYS A 710 6.11 2.70 12.20
CA CYS A 710 7.34 3.23 11.64
C CYS A 710 7.09 4.63 11.07
N PRO A 711 7.42 5.70 11.80
CA PRO A 711 7.56 7.02 11.20
C PRO A 711 8.85 7.03 10.37
N VAL A 712 8.80 6.48 9.17
CA VAL A 712 9.90 6.59 8.19
C VAL A 712 9.69 7.87 7.39
N ASP A 713 10.79 8.54 7.02
CA ASP A 713 10.84 9.50 5.92
C ASP A 713 11.26 8.78 4.62
N PRO A 714 10.34 8.09 3.91
CA PRO A 714 10.74 7.40 2.69
C PRO A 714 11.07 8.40 1.58
N THR A 715 10.42 9.57 1.50
CA THR A 715 10.50 10.36 0.27
C THR A 715 11.70 11.31 0.16
N GLU A 716 12.29 11.79 1.27
CA GLU A 716 13.55 12.54 1.17
C GLU A 716 14.78 11.61 1.18
N GLU A 717 14.73 10.50 1.94
CA GLU A 717 15.89 9.63 2.09
C GLU A 717 15.89 8.40 1.18
N TYR A 718 14.77 7.90 0.64
CA TYR A 718 14.78 6.72 -0.26
C TYR A 718 14.67 7.09 -1.75
N PRO A 719 15.10 6.19 -2.64
CA PRO A 719 14.91 6.36 -4.08
C PRO A 719 13.42 6.45 -4.43
N PRO A 720 13.03 7.26 -5.43
CA PRO A 720 11.64 7.51 -5.80
C PRO A 720 10.77 6.29 -6.17
N SER A 721 11.35 5.15 -6.58
CA SER A 721 10.62 3.93 -6.99
C SER A 721 10.81 2.73 -6.06
N TRP A 722 11.35 2.97 -4.86
CA TRP A 722 11.29 2.01 -3.77
C TRP A 722 9.92 2.06 -3.11
N ASP A 723 9.02 1.17 -3.56
CA ASP A 723 7.95 0.66 -2.71
C ASP A 723 8.64 -0.03 -1.53
N GLY A 724 8.80 0.70 -0.43
CA GLY A 724 9.63 0.34 0.70
C GLY A 724 9.49 -1.14 1.04
N GLY A 725 10.57 -1.89 0.79
CA GLY A 725 10.79 -3.19 1.42
C GLY A 725 10.82 -2.93 2.92
N TRP A 726 9.66 -3.11 3.53
CA TRP A 726 9.41 -2.92 4.95
C TRP A 726 10.32 -3.83 5.74
N THR A 727 11.43 -3.31 6.23
CA THR A 727 12.08 -3.86 7.41
C THR A 727 11.72 -2.94 8.57
N GLY A 728 10.44 -2.89 8.95
CA GLY A 728 10.11 -2.52 10.32
C GLY A 728 10.61 -3.63 11.25
N SER A 729 10.72 -3.38 12.56
CA SER A 729 10.84 -4.51 13.48
C SER A 729 9.57 -5.35 13.33
N THR A 730 9.71 -6.55 12.76
CA THR A 730 8.66 -7.55 12.76
C THR A 730 8.63 -8.16 14.17
N GLY A 731 7.50 -8.00 14.82
CA GLY A 731 7.17 -8.70 16.05
C GLY A 731 6.10 -9.70 15.71
N TRP A 732 6.02 -10.78 16.47
CA TRP A 732 4.89 -11.68 16.38
C TRP A 732 4.15 -11.64 17.71
N ALA A 733 2.84 -11.42 17.65
CA ALA A 733 1.98 -11.20 18.80
C ALA A 733 0.94 -12.31 18.96
N GLY A 734 1.30 -13.54 18.64
CA GLY A 734 0.41 -14.66 18.93
C GLY A 734 0.75 -15.30 20.27
N PRO A 735 -0.25 -15.83 20.98
CA PRO A 735 0.03 -16.60 22.16
C PRO A 735 0.65 -17.96 21.83
N ILE A 736 1.56 -18.43 22.68
CA ILE A 736 2.06 -19.80 22.70
C ILE A 736 1.80 -20.34 24.11
N ALA A 737 0.92 -21.31 24.24
CA ALA A 737 0.74 -22.06 25.46
C ALA A 737 1.63 -23.32 25.42
N SER A 738 2.55 -23.42 26.38
CA SER A 738 3.30 -24.64 26.68
C SER A 738 2.64 -25.33 27.87
N LEU A 739 2.12 -26.54 27.65
CA LEU A 739 1.29 -27.28 28.58
C LEU A 739 2.05 -28.51 29.10
N GLU A 740 1.59 -29.05 30.23
CA GLU A 740 2.15 -30.30 30.78
C GLU A 740 2.19 -31.44 29.75
N GLY A 741 3.20 -32.30 29.85
CA GLY A 741 3.44 -33.38 28.89
C GLY A 741 4.15 -32.94 27.61
N GLY A 742 4.63 -31.70 27.52
CA GLY A 742 5.34 -31.17 26.36
C GLY A 742 4.41 -30.75 25.22
N LEU A 743 3.11 -30.66 25.48
CA LEU A 743 2.12 -30.17 24.52
C LEU A 743 2.31 -28.67 24.29
N ARG A 744 2.17 -28.23 23.05
CA ARG A 744 2.27 -26.82 22.66
C ARG A 744 1.10 -26.47 21.74
N GLU A 745 0.44 -25.35 22.00
CA GLU A 745 -0.56 -24.79 21.08
C GLU A 745 -0.34 -23.29 20.91
N GLY A 746 -0.53 -22.81 19.69
CA GLY A 746 -0.33 -21.43 19.31
C GLY A 746 0.92 -21.26 18.46
N GLY A 747 1.57 -20.11 18.53
CA GLY A 747 2.82 -19.95 17.78
C GLY A 747 2.60 -19.72 16.30
N GLU A 748 3.57 -20.23 15.54
CA GLU A 748 3.62 -20.11 14.10
C GLU A 748 2.44 -20.78 13.37
N GLU A 749 1.70 -21.62 14.08
CA GLU A 749 0.55 -22.33 13.56
C GLU A 749 -0.74 -21.51 13.66
N LEU A 750 -0.79 -20.42 14.43
CA LEU A 750 -2.04 -19.65 14.57
C LEU A 750 -2.47 -19.00 13.26
N ALA A 751 -3.76 -19.09 12.99
CA ALA A 751 -4.43 -18.31 11.96
C ALA A 751 -5.38 -17.30 12.63
N SER A 752 -5.24 -16.03 12.29
CA SER A 752 -6.06 -14.97 12.88
C SER A 752 -6.87 -14.18 11.87
N ALA A 753 -8.15 -13.98 12.21
CA ALA A 753 -9.03 -13.03 11.54
C ALA A 753 -8.76 -11.61 12.06
N ASN A 754 -8.67 -10.63 11.17
CA ASN A 754 -8.49 -9.23 11.50
C ASN A 754 -9.83 -8.49 11.46
N LEU A 755 -10.08 -7.66 12.47
CA LEU A 755 -11.17 -6.70 12.49
C LEU A 755 -10.58 -5.32 12.77
N TYR A 756 -11.08 -4.30 12.11
CA TYR A 756 -10.72 -2.91 12.37
C TYR A 756 -11.91 -2.17 12.96
N PRO A 757 -12.14 -2.26 14.30
CA PRO A 757 -13.23 -1.55 14.95
C PRO A 757 -13.18 -0.04 14.74
N ALA A 758 -12.00 0.54 14.52
CA ALA A 758 -11.85 1.94 14.16
C ALA A 758 -10.53 2.19 13.42
N ALA A 759 -10.54 3.13 12.48
CA ALA A 759 -9.39 3.67 11.79
C ALA A 759 -9.63 5.16 11.54
N GLY A 760 -9.38 5.98 12.55
CA GLY A 760 -9.56 7.42 12.50
C GLY A 760 -8.25 8.21 12.44
N PRO A 761 -8.33 9.55 12.32
CA PRO A 761 -7.15 10.40 12.16
C PRO A 761 -6.18 10.32 13.34
N GLU A 762 -6.68 9.99 14.53
CA GLU A 762 -5.89 9.99 15.76
C GLU A 762 -5.63 8.60 16.33
N VAL A 763 -6.35 7.57 15.86
CA VAL A 763 -6.21 6.22 16.38
C VAL A 763 -6.55 5.17 15.34
N GLN A 764 -5.81 4.07 15.35
CA GLN A 764 -6.14 2.84 14.67
C GLN A 764 -6.35 1.75 15.70
N ILE A 765 -7.50 1.07 15.62
CA ILE A 765 -7.86 -0.05 16.49
C ILE A 765 -7.96 -1.30 15.63
N LEU A 766 -7.17 -2.30 16.00
CA LEU A 766 -7.16 -3.62 15.38
C LEU A 766 -7.50 -4.67 16.45
N GLU A 767 -8.41 -5.57 16.12
CA GLU A 767 -8.64 -6.79 16.87
C GLU A 767 -8.30 -8.00 16.00
N GLN A 768 -7.43 -8.87 16.51
CA GLN A 768 -7.13 -10.14 15.85
C GLN A 768 -7.70 -11.28 16.67
N THR A 769 -8.55 -12.10 16.05
CA THR A 769 -9.11 -13.29 16.69
C THR A 769 -8.37 -14.54 16.20
N ALA A 770 -7.61 -15.17 17.09
CA ALA A 770 -6.86 -16.39 16.84
C ALA A 770 -7.59 -17.60 17.45
N ARG A 771 -8.55 -18.14 16.69
CA ARG A 771 -9.37 -19.31 17.07
C ARG A 771 -9.07 -20.57 16.25
N LEU A 772 -8.25 -20.41 15.20
CA LEU A 772 -7.88 -21.45 14.26
C LEU A 772 -6.35 -21.61 14.23
N LYS A 773 -5.90 -22.79 13.81
CA LYS A 773 -4.50 -23.13 13.57
C LYS A 773 -4.33 -23.86 12.24
N TYR A 774 -3.13 -23.82 11.69
CA TYR A 774 -2.73 -24.69 10.60
C TYR A 774 -2.44 -26.10 11.13
N PRO A 775 -2.74 -27.16 10.37
CA PRO A 775 -2.37 -28.51 10.73
C PRO A 775 -0.86 -28.65 10.98
N GLU A 776 -0.48 -29.52 11.92
CA GLU A 776 0.92 -29.82 12.22
C GLU A 776 1.66 -30.28 10.95
N GLY A 777 2.90 -29.82 10.77
CA GLY A 777 3.70 -30.11 9.58
C GLY A 777 3.36 -29.27 8.35
N THR A 778 2.41 -28.34 8.45
CA THR A 778 2.21 -27.32 7.41
C THR A 778 3.50 -26.50 7.26
N PRO A 779 4.11 -26.41 6.06
CA PRO A 779 5.37 -25.71 5.88
C PRO A 779 5.30 -24.24 6.34
N PRO A 780 6.36 -23.70 6.97
CA PRO A 780 6.45 -22.27 7.25
C PRO A 780 6.31 -21.48 5.95
N ARG A 781 5.49 -20.45 5.95
CA ARG A 781 5.16 -19.72 4.73
C ARG A 781 6.26 -18.73 4.36
N ALA A 782 6.63 -18.74 3.08
CA ALA A 782 7.18 -17.56 2.42
C ALA A 782 6.01 -16.70 1.94
N ASP A 783 6.23 -15.39 1.78
CA ASP A 783 5.24 -14.47 1.23
C ASP A 783 4.65 -15.04 -0.07
N CYS A 784 3.36 -14.78 -0.29
CA CYS A 784 2.68 -15.01 -1.57
C CYS A 784 2.25 -16.45 -1.90
N LYS A 785 2.31 -17.41 -0.96
CA LYS A 785 1.72 -18.76 -1.15
C LYS A 785 0.22 -18.84 -0.79
N PRO A 786 -0.58 -19.73 -1.43
CA PRO A 786 -2.00 -19.90 -1.09
C PRO A 786 -2.22 -20.32 0.36
N THR A 787 -3.38 -19.96 0.91
CA THR A 787 -3.71 -20.31 2.28
C THR A 787 -4.12 -21.77 2.41
N TYR A 788 -3.41 -22.50 3.29
CA TYR A 788 -3.76 -23.86 3.71
C TYR A 788 -5.09 -23.89 4.46
N ARG A 789 -5.72 -25.06 4.48
CA ARG A 789 -6.86 -25.29 5.37
C ARG A 789 -6.45 -25.08 6.82
N THR A 790 -7.37 -24.49 7.57
CA THR A 790 -7.25 -24.26 9.00
C THR A 790 -8.13 -25.25 9.76
N ILE A 791 -7.75 -25.56 10.99
CA ILE A 791 -8.53 -26.35 11.94
C ILE A 791 -8.74 -25.55 13.22
N PRO A 792 -9.82 -25.78 13.99
CA PRO A 792 -10.01 -25.11 15.27
C PRO A 792 -8.87 -25.38 16.26
N ASN A 793 -8.59 -24.40 17.13
CA ASN A 793 -7.74 -24.62 18.29
C ASN A 793 -8.39 -25.57 19.29
N GLU A 794 -7.59 -26.25 20.10
CA GLU A 794 -8.02 -27.27 21.04
C GLU A 794 -8.00 -26.82 22.50
N TYR A 795 -7.01 -26.03 22.89
CA TYR A 795 -6.72 -25.65 24.27
C TYR A 795 -6.93 -24.16 24.53
N ILE A 796 -6.58 -23.28 23.59
CA ILE A 796 -6.69 -21.83 23.76
C ILE A 796 -7.28 -21.12 22.54
N THR A 797 -8.03 -20.07 22.80
CA THR A 797 -8.33 -19.02 21.80
C THR A 797 -7.82 -17.69 22.31
N ALA A 798 -7.53 -16.75 21.42
CA ALA A 798 -7.06 -15.44 21.81
C ALA A 798 -7.69 -14.30 21.01
N ILE A 799 -7.89 -13.18 21.69
CA ILE A 799 -8.24 -11.89 21.09
C ILE A 799 -7.08 -10.95 21.40
N ILE A 800 -6.47 -10.40 20.35
CA ILE A 800 -5.38 -9.44 20.43
C ILE A 800 -5.94 -8.09 20.01
N ARG A 801 -6.15 -7.20 20.98
CA ARG A 801 -6.61 -5.83 20.75
C ARG A 801 -5.42 -4.88 20.76
N ARG A 802 -5.27 -4.11 19.68
CA ARG A 802 -4.23 -3.09 19.51
C ARG A 802 -4.88 -1.73 19.33
N VAL A 803 -4.49 -0.79 20.17
CA VAL A 803 -4.90 0.62 20.06
C VAL A 803 -3.64 1.43 19.76
N THR A 804 -3.54 1.94 18.55
CA THR A 804 -2.33 2.58 18.03
C THR A 804 -2.64 4.03 17.70
N PRO A 805 -2.21 4.99 18.53
CA PRO A 805 -2.37 6.39 18.22
C PRO A 805 -1.58 6.78 16.97
N THR A 806 -2.15 7.64 16.13
CA THR A 806 -1.44 8.22 14.99
C THR A 806 -0.37 9.18 15.51
N ALA A 807 0.89 8.80 15.36
CA ALA A 807 2.01 9.64 15.74
C ALA A 807 2.25 10.71 14.67
N ALA A 808 2.57 11.91 15.10
CA ALA A 808 3.12 12.92 14.21
C ALA A 808 4.47 12.44 13.66
N PHE A 809 4.76 12.80 12.41
CA PHE A 809 6.02 12.53 11.74
C PHE A 809 7.23 12.91 12.60
N GLU A 810 8.30 12.10 12.55
CA GLU A 810 9.52 12.22 13.39
C GLU A 810 9.34 12.02 14.91
N ARG A 811 8.12 11.83 15.44
CA ARG A 811 7.89 11.53 16.87
C ARG A 811 7.78 10.02 17.11
N ALA A 812 8.05 9.59 18.34
CA ALA A 812 7.92 8.19 18.70
C ALA A 812 6.44 7.75 18.64
N GLY A 813 6.19 6.67 17.89
CA GLY A 813 4.89 6.02 17.80
C GLY A 813 4.66 5.04 18.94
N LEU A 814 3.41 4.99 19.41
CA LEU A 814 2.96 4.13 20.50
C LEU A 814 1.97 3.09 19.97
N SER A 815 1.92 1.93 20.60
CA SER A 815 0.88 0.92 20.37
C SER A 815 0.56 0.24 21.70
N PHE A 816 -0.68 0.36 22.14
CA PHE A 816 -1.19 -0.30 23.35
C PHE A 816 -1.76 -1.65 22.95
N ASN A 817 -1.21 -2.73 23.50
CA ASN A 817 -1.53 -4.10 23.11
C ASN A 817 -2.12 -4.83 24.32
N GLU A 818 -3.24 -5.50 24.11
CA GLU A 818 -3.89 -6.37 25.07
C GLU A 818 -4.19 -7.71 24.41
N ILE A 819 -3.71 -8.80 25.02
CA ILE A 819 -3.94 -10.17 24.56
C ILE A 819 -4.79 -10.87 25.62
N THR A 820 -6.02 -11.20 25.26
CA THR A 820 -6.93 -11.99 26.10
C THR A 820 -6.92 -13.43 25.63
N VAL A 821 -6.38 -14.33 26.44
CA VAL A 821 -6.34 -15.77 26.18
C VAL A 821 -7.45 -16.46 26.98
N THR A 822 -8.29 -17.24 26.30
CA THR A 822 -9.37 -18.02 26.93
C THR A 822 -9.07 -19.52 26.81
N ALA A 823 -9.16 -20.24 27.92
CA ALA A 823 -9.00 -21.69 27.94
C ALA A 823 -10.25 -22.39 27.33
N LEU A 824 -10.05 -23.22 26.31
CA LEU A 824 -11.11 -24.02 25.68
C LEU A 824 -11.35 -25.35 26.40
N ARG A 825 -10.37 -25.77 27.21
CA ARG A 825 -10.38 -26.99 28.04
C ARG A 825 -9.68 -26.72 29.36
N ASP A 826 -9.85 -27.64 30.30
CA ASP A 826 -9.01 -27.67 31.49
C ASP A 826 -7.56 -27.96 31.07
N LEU A 827 -6.61 -27.16 31.56
CA LEU A 827 -5.21 -27.25 31.18
C LEU A 827 -4.29 -26.85 32.33
N THR A 828 -3.05 -27.36 32.29
CA THR A 828 -1.98 -26.97 33.21
C THR A 828 -0.78 -26.51 32.39
N PHE A 829 -0.25 -25.34 32.73
CA PHE A 829 0.97 -24.82 32.09
C PHE A 829 2.22 -25.57 32.57
N ASP A 830 3.15 -25.86 31.67
CA ASP A 830 4.37 -26.61 32.00
C ASP A 830 5.22 -25.84 33.02
N PRO A 831 5.48 -26.38 34.22
CA PRO A 831 6.29 -25.71 35.23
C PRO A 831 7.77 -25.59 34.84
N LYS A 832 8.23 -26.32 33.81
CA LYS A 832 9.62 -26.31 33.34
C LYS A 832 9.90 -25.24 32.28
N VAL A 833 8.85 -24.63 31.71
CA VAL A 833 8.98 -23.58 30.69
C VAL A 833 8.90 -22.22 31.38
N PRO A 834 9.98 -21.40 31.40
CA PRO A 834 10.01 -20.14 32.13
C PRO A 834 8.90 -19.16 31.76
N VAL A 835 8.44 -19.21 30.51
CA VAL A 835 7.36 -18.39 29.97
C VAL A 835 6.31 -19.30 29.36
N ALA A 836 5.59 -20.05 30.19
CA ALA A 836 4.67 -21.08 29.71
C ALA A 836 3.48 -20.54 28.89
N LEU A 837 3.17 -19.24 28.97
CA LEU A 837 2.28 -18.54 28.05
C LEU A 837 3.00 -17.33 27.46
N HIS A 838 3.64 -17.51 26.31
CA HIS A 838 4.15 -16.39 25.52
C HIS A 838 2.98 -15.66 24.87
N GLY A 839 3.06 -14.35 24.69
CA GLY A 839 2.06 -13.58 23.94
C GLY A 839 2.68 -12.66 22.90
N PHE A 840 3.97 -12.34 23.06
CA PHE A 840 4.66 -11.46 22.15
C PHE A 840 6.14 -11.84 22.06
N ALA A 841 6.68 -11.85 20.85
CA ALA A 841 8.09 -11.94 20.59
C ALA A 841 8.50 -10.78 19.68
N VAL A 842 9.47 -9.98 20.12
CA VAL A 842 10.23 -9.12 19.21
C VAL A 842 11.38 -9.97 18.73
N SER A 843 11.34 -10.43 17.49
CA SER A 843 12.35 -11.34 16.94
C SER A 843 12.60 -11.05 15.47
N ASP A 844 13.26 -9.94 15.14
CA ASP A 844 13.92 -9.84 13.82
C ASP A 844 14.93 -8.70 13.74
N TYR A 845 16.13 -8.97 14.24
CA TYR A 845 17.33 -8.31 13.74
C TYR A 845 18.12 -9.27 12.83
N GLY A 846 17.43 -10.16 12.10
CA GLY A 846 17.94 -11.36 11.40
C GLY A 846 18.95 -11.13 10.28
N SER A 847 19.52 -9.94 10.17
CA SER A 847 20.67 -9.69 9.32
C SER A 847 21.57 -8.66 9.98
N ARG A 848 22.42 -9.07 10.91
CA ARG A 848 23.41 -8.19 11.53
C ARG A 848 24.58 -7.93 10.58
N PRO A 849 24.92 -6.67 10.29
CA PRO A 849 26.26 -6.28 9.89
C PRO A 849 27.09 -5.93 11.13
N GLU A 850 28.41 -5.90 10.97
CA GLU A 850 29.37 -5.65 12.04
C GLU A 850 29.18 -4.25 12.68
N GLY A 851 28.89 -4.20 13.99
CA GLY A 851 29.09 -3.03 14.85
C GLY A 851 28.01 -1.91 14.85
N ILE A 852 26.80 -2.13 14.30
CA ILE A 852 25.78 -1.06 14.17
C ILE A 852 24.36 -1.51 14.61
N GLY A 853 24.25 -2.39 15.60
CA GLY A 853 22.94 -2.76 16.18
C GLY A 853 23.00 -3.08 17.67
N ASP A 854 23.93 -2.46 18.36
CA ASP A 854 24.53 -3.14 19.48
C ASP A 854 23.82 -2.90 20.82
N HIS A 855 23.18 -1.76 21.09
CA HIS A 855 22.70 -1.49 22.44
C HIS A 855 21.31 -2.08 22.71
N PHE A 856 21.32 -3.12 23.50
CA PHE A 856 20.14 -3.65 24.16
C PHE A 856 20.07 -3.10 25.58
N PHE A 857 18.88 -2.67 25.99
CA PHE A 857 18.54 -2.40 27.37
C PHE A 857 17.46 -3.35 27.86
N ALA A 858 17.61 -3.90 29.06
CA ALA A 858 16.50 -4.46 29.83
C ALA A 858 16.60 -4.09 31.30
N SER A 859 15.44 -3.95 31.91
CA SER A 859 15.29 -3.86 33.36
C SER A 859 14.29 -4.90 33.85
N PHE A 860 14.54 -5.47 35.02
CA PHE A 860 13.71 -6.51 35.63
C PHE A 860 13.20 -6.07 37.00
N ALA A 861 12.19 -6.77 37.50
CA ALA A 861 11.52 -6.50 38.77
C ALA A 861 12.45 -6.68 39.99
N ASP A 862 13.47 -7.51 39.87
CA ASP A 862 14.50 -7.73 40.91
C ASP A 862 15.59 -6.65 40.94
N GLY A 863 15.43 -5.57 40.17
CA GLY A 863 16.36 -4.46 40.08
C GLY A 863 17.54 -4.69 39.16
N ARG A 864 17.67 -5.88 38.54
CA ARG A 864 18.71 -6.11 37.52
C ARG A 864 18.45 -5.23 36.30
N THR A 865 19.50 -4.54 35.85
CA THR A 865 19.54 -3.86 34.56
C THR A 865 20.65 -4.44 33.70
N ILE A 866 20.40 -4.50 32.40
CA ILE A 866 21.32 -5.00 31.40
C ILE A 866 21.38 -3.94 30.32
N SER A 867 22.57 -3.39 30.11
CA SER A 867 22.87 -2.53 28.98
C SER A 867 24.09 -3.12 28.30
N ARG A 868 23.92 -3.67 27.10
CA ARG A 868 24.99 -4.39 26.41
C ARG A 868 25.00 -4.10 24.93
N VAL A 869 26.21 -4.10 24.40
CA VAL A 869 26.54 -4.13 22.97
C VAL A 869 26.44 -5.59 22.51
N GLY A 870 25.67 -5.87 21.45
CA GLY A 870 25.45 -7.21 20.88
C GLY A 870 26.77 -7.96 20.64
N PRO A 871 26.88 -9.26 20.98
CA PRO A 871 28.17 -9.91 21.01
C PRO A 871 28.65 -10.37 19.64
N ARG A 872 29.78 -9.83 19.18
CA ARG A 872 30.61 -10.48 18.16
C ARG A 872 31.45 -11.57 18.81
N GLY A 873 31.22 -12.84 18.45
CA GLY A 873 32.04 -13.97 18.93
C GLY A 873 31.91 -14.34 20.41
N SER A 874 30.94 -13.78 21.15
CA SER A 874 30.69 -14.23 22.52
C SER A 874 29.74 -15.42 22.56
N GLN A 875 29.79 -16.15 23.68
CA GLN A 875 28.80 -17.17 24.00
C GLN A 875 27.38 -16.57 23.98
N PRO A 876 26.37 -17.32 23.50
CA PRO A 876 24.98 -16.96 23.65
C PRO A 876 24.63 -16.53 25.08
N ALA A 877 23.85 -15.47 25.22
CA ALA A 877 23.28 -15.06 26.49
C ALA A 877 21.77 -15.32 26.47
N TYR A 878 21.30 -16.06 27.47
CA TYR A 878 19.89 -16.29 27.73
C TYR A 878 19.57 -15.68 29.09
N LEU A 879 18.62 -14.77 29.11
CA LEU A 879 18.28 -14.00 30.30
C LEU A 879 16.78 -14.10 30.51
N SER A 880 16.38 -14.25 31.76
CA SER A 880 14.98 -14.24 32.13
C SER A 880 14.76 -13.52 33.45
N GLY A 881 13.58 -12.93 33.55
CA GLY A 881 13.14 -12.28 34.76
C GLY A 881 11.75 -11.70 34.59
N ASP A 882 11.09 -11.49 35.72
CA ASP A 882 9.83 -10.79 35.75
C ASP A 882 10.04 -9.29 35.55
N MET A 883 9.02 -8.64 35.02
CA MET A 883 8.97 -7.23 34.72
C MET A 883 7.66 -6.68 35.27
N LEU A 884 7.75 -5.60 36.02
CA LEU A 884 6.62 -4.82 36.51
C LEU A 884 6.44 -3.55 35.67
N PRO A 885 5.27 -2.88 35.73
CA PRO A 885 5.12 -1.56 35.14
C PRO A 885 6.25 -0.61 35.58
N GLY A 886 6.98 -0.07 34.60
CA GLY A 886 8.19 0.74 34.81
C GLY A 886 9.50 0.04 34.46
N ASN A 887 9.49 -1.29 34.38
CA ASN A 887 10.52 -1.99 33.64
C ASN A 887 10.28 -1.84 32.13
N TYR A 888 11.30 -2.13 31.32
CA TYR A 888 11.17 -2.22 29.87
C TYR A 888 12.35 -2.96 29.26
N THR A 889 12.17 -3.38 28.01
CA THR A 889 13.26 -3.79 27.14
C THR A 889 13.31 -2.88 25.92
N ALA A 890 14.49 -2.57 25.42
CA ALA A 890 14.69 -1.71 24.27
C ALA A 890 15.89 -2.17 23.44
N ALA A 891 15.87 -1.85 22.14
CA ALA A 891 16.98 -2.10 21.23
C ALA A 891 17.21 -0.89 20.31
N TYR A 892 18.46 -0.40 20.27
CA TYR A 892 18.85 0.86 19.63
C TYR A 892 20.39 0.96 19.38
N PRO A 893 20.85 1.89 18.53
CA PRO A 893 20.13 2.36 17.35
C PRO A 893 19.93 1.20 16.36
N ASN A 894 18.89 1.26 15.55
CA ASN A 894 18.57 0.21 14.58
C ASN A 894 18.25 0.86 13.23
N PRO A 895 18.80 0.34 12.11
CA PRO A 895 18.44 0.83 10.76
C PRO A 895 16.93 0.89 10.50
N ASN A 896 16.17 0.05 11.21
CA ASN A 896 14.73 -0.12 11.08
C ASN A 896 13.94 0.69 12.13
N GLY A 897 14.60 1.59 12.87
CA GLY A 897 14.03 2.35 13.98
C GLY A 897 14.30 1.70 15.34
N ALA A 898 14.45 2.52 16.37
CA ALA A 898 14.63 2.03 17.74
C ALA A 898 13.27 1.57 18.30
N ALA A 899 13.24 0.48 19.07
CA ALA A 899 11.99 -0.03 19.64
C ALA A 899 12.12 -0.37 21.13
N ALA A 900 11.01 -0.25 21.86
CA ALA A 900 10.92 -0.65 23.25
C ALA A 900 9.55 -1.26 23.60
N ILE A 901 9.53 -2.17 24.58
CA ILE A 901 8.33 -2.80 25.13
C ILE A 901 8.24 -2.50 26.62
N PHE A 902 7.10 -1.94 27.03
CA PHE A 902 6.76 -1.60 28.40
C PHE A 902 5.61 -2.49 28.90
N PRO A 903 5.79 -3.36 29.91
CA PRO A 903 4.68 -4.03 30.57
C PRO A 903 3.68 -3.02 31.16
N LEU A 904 2.39 -3.24 30.90
CA LEU A 904 1.28 -2.56 31.59
C LEU A 904 0.64 -3.47 32.66
N THR A 905 0.98 -4.75 32.62
CA THR A 905 0.67 -5.79 33.61
C THR A 905 1.97 -6.52 33.96
N PRO A 906 2.08 -7.23 35.10
CA PRO A 906 3.26 -8.05 35.39
C PRO A 906 3.48 -9.10 34.29
N LEU A 907 4.67 -9.09 33.68
CA LEU A 907 5.09 -10.02 32.62
C LEU A 907 6.38 -10.72 33.02
N SER A 908 6.65 -11.88 32.43
CA SER A 908 7.98 -12.48 32.40
C SER A 908 8.60 -12.25 31.02
N ALA A 909 9.85 -11.79 30.98
CA ALA A 909 10.60 -11.66 29.76
C ALA A 909 11.69 -12.74 29.67
N HIS A 910 11.84 -13.31 28.49
CA HIS A 910 12.95 -14.19 28.14
C HIS A 910 13.68 -13.59 26.93
N VAL A 911 14.89 -13.12 27.17
CA VAL A 911 15.77 -12.48 26.19
C VAL A 911 16.80 -13.50 25.71
N THR A 912 16.84 -13.70 24.41
CA THR A 912 17.82 -14.55 23.72
C THR A 912 18.74 -13.67 22.90
N MET A 913 20.03 -13.75 23.20
CA MET A 913 21.08 -13.07 22.45
C MET A 913 22.08 -14.11 21.95
N THR A 914 22.11 -14.36 20.65
CA THR A 914 23.14 -15.16 19.98
C THR A 914 23.92 -14.25 19.02
N ASP A 915 24.89 -14.81 18.30
CA ASP A 915 25.55 -14.17 17.17
C ASP A 915 24.57 -13.85 16.02
N LYS A 916 23.53 -14.68 15.84
CA LYS A 916 22.56 -14.59 14.73
C LYS A 916 21.19 -14.00 15.10
N LEU A 917 20.82 -14.01 16.39
CA LEU A 917 19.48 -13.70 16.85
C LEU A 917 19.53 -12.78 18.06
N PHE A 918 18.76 -11.70 18.02
CA PHE A 918 18.28 -11.04 19.21
C PHE A 918 16.76 -11.20 19.22
N ALA A 919 16.25 -11.83 20.27
CA ALA A 919 14.82 -11.97 20.46
C ALA A 919 14.46 -11.74 21.92
N THR A 920 13.44 -10.92 22.17
CA THR A 920 12.82 -10.84 23.49
C THR A 920 11.40 -11.37 23.36
N SER A 921 11.12 -12.43 24.11
CA SER A 921 9.76 -12.95 24.26
C SER A 921 9.20 -12.53 25.61
N PHE A 922 7.91 -12.21 25.61
CA PHE A 922 7.16 -11.80 26.79
C PHE A 922 5.99 -12.75 26.99
N GLY A 923 5.70 -13.03 28.25
CA GLY A 923 4.56 -13.83 28.62
C GLY A 923 4.06 -13.55 30.02
N LEU A 924 3.02 -14.26 30.41
CA LEU A 924 2.52 -14.19 31.78
C LEU A 924 3.30 -15.16 32.69
N PRO A 925 3.57 -14.81 33.96
CA PRO A 925 4.19 -15.71 34.93
C PRO A 925 3.21 -16.79 35.40
N VAL A 926 2.88 -17.75 34.53
CA VAL A 926 1.83 -18.78 34.75
C VAL A 926 2.36 -20.21 34.82
N ALA A 927 3.67 -20.42 34.91
CA ALA A 927 4.26 -21.75 35.02
C ALA A 927 3.63 -22.57 36.17
N GLY A 928 3.17 -23.80 35.87
CA GLY A 928 2.48 -24.67 36.82
C GLY A 928 1.05 -24.26 37.20
N LYS A 929 0.52 -23.15 36.68
CA LYS A 929 -0.86 -22.72 36.95
C LYS A 929 -1.85 -23.61 36.18
N GLN A 930 -2.96 -23.94 36.84
CA GLN A 930 -4.10 -24.63 36.23
C GLN A 930 -5.16 -23.62 35.81
N LEU A 931 -5.76 -23.81 34.64
CA LEU A 931 -6.94 -23.10 34.17
C LEU A 931 -8.08 -24.08 33.93
N ARG A 932 -9.30 -23.65 34.24
CA ARG A 932 -10.52 -24.33 33.86
C ARG A 932 -11.00 -23.80 32.51
N ARG A 933 -11.77 -24.62 31.79
CA ARG A 933 -12.48 -24.15 30.59
C ARG A 933 -13.26 -22.86 30.88
N GLY A 934 -13.05 -21.84 30.04
CA GLY A 934 -13.66 -20.52 30.14
C GLY A 934 -12.85 -19.52 30.97
N ASP A 935 -11.84 -19.95 31.73
CA ASP A 935 -10.94 -19.01 32.41
C ASP A 935 -10.20 -18.14 31.40
N GLN A 936 -9.99 -16.88 31.76
CA GLN A 936 -9.31 -15.89 30.94
C GLN A 936 -8.03 -15.37 31.61
N LEU A 937 -7.01 -15.14 30.79
CA LEU A 937 -5.78 -14.46 31.15
C LEU A 937 -5.59 -13.25 30.25
N VAL A 938 -5.20 -12.12 30.84
CA VAL A 938 -4.98 -10.86 30.11
C VAL A 938 -3.52 -10.47 30.22
N MET A 939 -2.88 -10.23 29.08
CA MET A 939 -1.53 -9.71 28.96
C MET A 939 -1.59 -8.33 28.31
N ALA A 940 -1.15 -7.30 29.01
CA ALA A 940 -1.12 -5.93 28.48
C ALA A 940 0.28 -5.33 28.50
N PHE A 941 0.66 -4.70 27.38
CA PHE A 941 1.94 -4.00 27.20
C PHE A 941 1.80 -2.83 26.21
N MET A 942 2.70 -1.86 26.31
CA MET A 942 2.85 -0.78 25.35
C MET A 942 4.12 -1.02 24.54
N ALA A 943 3.97 -1.08 23.22
CA ALA A 943 5.08 -1.10 22.28
C ALA A 943 5.35 0.31 21.78
N VAL A 944 6.63 0.64 21.63
CA VAL A 944 7.10 1.94 21.18
C VAL A 944 8.06 1.74 20.03
N SER A 945 7.94 2.60 19.04
CA SER A 945 8.87 2.69 17.92
C SER A 945 9.26 4.15 17.74
N ALA A 946 10.56 4.42 17.72
CA ALA A 946 11.12 5.73 17.52
C ALA A 946 11.83 5.78 16.16
N GLY A 947 11.86 6.97 15.55
CA GLY A 947 12.30 7.18 14.17
C GLY A 947 13.72 6.66 13.88
N THR A 948 14.00 6.46 12.59
CA THR A 948 15.23 5.83 12.06
C THR A 948 16.49 6.70 12.11
N SER A 949 16.48 7.87 12.78
CA SER A 949 17.71 8.64 12.89
C SER A 949 18.72 7.84 13.70
N LEU A 950 19.83 7.47 13.06
CA LEU A 950 20.89 6.57 13.56
C LEU A 950 21.57 7.04 14.87
N GLU A 951 21.10 8.13 15.47
CA GLU A 951 21.66 8.83 16.63
C GLU A 951 20.83 8.64 17.91
N GLN A 952 19.68 7.94 17.87
CA GLN A 952 18.84 7.76 19.06
C GLN A 952 19.40 6.67 20.00
N GLY A 953 19.71 7.07 21.24
CA GLY A 953 20.11 6.19 22.34
C GLY A 953 18.94 5.74 23.24
N ASN A 954 19.24 5.09 24.35
CA ASN A 954 18.21 4.61 25.31
C ASN A 954 17.43 5.75 25.95
N GLU A 955 17.99 6.97 25.97
CA GLU A 955 17.44 8.11 26.68
C GLU A 955 16.02 8.42 26.20
N VAL A 956 15.73 8.21 24.91
CA VAL A 956 14.39 8.41 24.36
C VAL A 956 13.35 7.50 25.04
N PHE A 957 13.70 6.25 25.36
CA PHE A 957 12.79 5.30 25.99
C PHE A 957 12.63 5.57 27.49
N ASP A 958 13.70 5.95 28.18
CA ASP A 958 13.57 6.39 29.58
C ASP A 958 12.79 7.71 29.69
N ASP A 959 12.94 8.61 28.74
CA ASP A 959 12.14 9.83 28.64
C ASP A 959 10.65 9.51 28.42
N ILE A 960 10.34 8.56 27.53
CA ILE A 960 8.95 8.07 27.34
C ILE A 960 8.42 7.48 28.66
N ARG A 961 9.19 6.59 29.28
CA ARG A 961 8.82 5.95 30.55
C ARG A 961 8.48 6.99 31.62
N ARG A 962 9.36 7.97 31.80
CA ARG A 962 9.22 9.04 32.80
C ARG A 962 8.06 9.98 32.49
N THR A 963 7.97 10.44 31.23
CA THR A 963 6.96 11.44 30.84
C THR A 963 5.55 10.88 30.86
N LEU A 964 5.37 9.60 30.49
CA LEU A 964 4.09 8.89 30.52
C LEU A 964 3.80 8.19 31.87
N GLY A 965 4.63 8.33 32.90
CA GLY A 965 4.34 7.77 34.22
C GLY A 965 4.31 6.24 34.27
N LEU A 966 5.20 5.57 33.54
CA LEU A 966 5.33 4.11 33.58
C LEU A 966 6.20 3.70 34.76
N GLY A 967 5.55 3.23 35.83
CA GLY A 967 6.19 2.89 37.10
C GLY A 967 6.67 4.10 37.91
N CYS A 968 6.24 5.30 37.55
CA CYS A 968 6.50 6.54 38.28
C CYS A 968 5.33 7.52 38.09
N ALA A 969 5.35 8.67 38.78
CA ALA A 969 4.43 9.75 38.45
C ALA A 969 4.71 10.28 37.03
N PRO A 970 3.68 10.66 36.24
CA PRO A 970 3.89 11.29 34.94
C PRO A 970 4.53 12.67 35.11
N ALA A 971 5.24 13.12 34.07
CA ALA A 971 5.88 14.44 34.10
C ALA A 971 4.87 15.60 33.90
N TYR A 972 3.69 15.32 33.34
CA TYR A 972 2.63 16.30 33.15
C TYR A 972 1.65 16.31 34.33
N GLY A 973 1.15 17.49 34.67
CA GLY A 973 0.02 17.69 35.57
C GLY A 973 -1.30 17.67 34.81
N VAL A 974 -2.36 17.15 35.44
CA VAL A 974 -3.73 17.16 34.91
C VAL A 974 -4.70 17.62 36.00
N THR A 975 -5.51 18.61 35.69
CA THR A 975 -6.59 19.11 36.55
C THR A 975 -7.90 19.05 35.78
N ALA A 976 -8.75 18.07 36.08
CA ALA A 976 -10.06 17.95 35.45
C ALA A 976 -11.00 19.06 35.93
N SER A 977 -11.63 19.75 35.00
CA SER A 977 -12.74 20.69 35.26
C SER A 977 -14.11 20.07 34.99
N GLN A 978 -14.16 18.99 34.21
CA GLN A 978 -15.34 18.18 33.94
C GLN A 978 -14.92 16.73 33.68
N GLY A 979 -15.73 15.77 34.14
CA GLY A 979 -15.37 14.36 34.14
C GLY A 979 -14.36 14.00 35.25
N LYS A 980 -13.76 12.82 35.15
CA LYS A 980 -12.82 12.29 36.15
C LYS A 980 -11.61 11.66 35.49
N VAL A 981 -10.42 11.93 36.01
CA VAL A 981 -9.19 11.20 35.65
C VAL A 981 -9.22 9.83 36.32
N GLU A 982 -9.06 8.76 35.54
CA GLU A 982 -9.03 7.38 36.02
C GLU A 982 -7.61 6.85 36.16
N SER A 983 -6.74 7.17 35.19
CA SER A 983 -5.34 6.77 35.20
C SER A 983 -4.50 7.74 34.36
N THR A 984 -3.22 7.86 34.71
CA THR A 984 -2.22 8.63 33.97
C THR A 984 -1.02 7.78 33.56
N ALA A 985 -1.03 6.47 33.85
CA ALA A 985 0.07 5.56 33.54
C ALA A 985 0.00 5.11 32.08
N GLY A 986 1.03 5.43 31.30
CA GLY A 986 1.16 5.14 29.87
C GLY A 986 0.34 6.07 28.97
N CYS A 987 -0.91 6.36 29.36
CA CYS A 987 -1.80 7.31 28.70
C CYS A 987 -2.73 7.97 29.74
N LEU A 988 -3.39 9.06 29.34
CA LEU A 988 -4.43 9.69 30.16
C LEU A 988 -5.76 8.99 29.92
N LYS A 989 -6.22 8.17 30.87
CA LYS A 989 -7.57 7.59 30.87
C LYS A 989 -8.50 8.44 31.72
N ALA A 990 -9.66 8.79 31.18
CA ALA A 990 -10.65 9.61 31.84
C ALA A 990 -12.07 9.11 31.55
N ALA A 991 -12.97 9.37 32.49
CA ALA A 991 -14.40 9.20 32.31
C ALA A 991 -15.04 10.56 32.02
N ALA A 992 -15.78 10.65 30.91
CA ALA A 992 -16.59 11.79 30.56
C ALA A 992 -17.80 11.91 31.50
N SER A 993 -18.24 13.15 31.74
CA SER A 993 -19.49 13.43 32.44
C SER A 993 -20.28 14.45 31.62
N GLN A 994 -21.59 14.27 31.48
CA GLN A 994 -22.41 15.12 30.61
C GLN A 994 -21.85 15.18 29.18
N GLY A 995 -21.47 14.02 28.63
CA GLY A 995 -20.98 13.88 27.26
C GLY A 995 -19.61 14.48 26.95
N ALA A 996 -18.83 14.94 27.94
CA ALA A 996 -17.47 15.42 27.72
C ALA A 996 -16.53 15.22 28.92
N PHE A 997 -15.22 15.17 28.63
CA PHE A 997 -14.13 15.33 29.58
C PHE A 997 -13.40 16.64 29.28
N ALA A 998 -13.15 17.46 30.31
CA ALA A 998 -12.40 18.69 30.17
C ALA A 998 -11.34 18.82 31.26
N ALA A 999 -10.13 19.24 30.89
CA ALA A 999 -9.02 19.35 31.82
C ALA A 999 -8.00 20.42 31.41
N GLN A 1000 -7.24 20.88 32.39
CA GLN A 1000 -6.01 21.64 32.18
C GLN A 1000 -4.80 20.70 32.27
N LEU A 1001 -3.93 20.75 31.27
CA LEU A 1001 -2.68 19.98 31.17
C LEU A 1001 -1.49 20.94 31.21
N THR A 1002 -0.43 20.57 31.92
CA THR A 1002 0.79 21.39 32.01
C THR A 1002 1.74 21.10 30.85
N LYS A 1003 2.42 22.15 30.36
CA LYS A 1003 3.49 22.06 29.38
C LYS A 1003 4.52 21.03 29.83
N THR A 1004 4.80 20.07 28.95
CA THR A 1004 5.74 18.98 29.22
C THR A 1004 6.47 18.66 27.95
N VAL A 1005 7.80 18.64 27.98
CA VAL A 1005 8.62 18.20 26.85
C VAL A 1005 8.53 16.68 26.77
N MET A 1006 7.94 16.17 25.69
CA MET A 1006 7.69 14.76 25.48
C MET A 1006 8.18 14.31 24.09
N PRO A 1007 8.83 13.13 23.99
CA PRO A 1007 9.24 12.56 22.70
C PRO A 1007 8.05 12.04 21.86
N THR A 1008 6.86 11.93 22.46
CA THR A 1008 5.60 11.52 21.82
C THR A 1008 4.47 12.46 22.22
N ALA A 1009 3.34 12.42 21.52
CA ALA A 1009 2.13 13.13 21.94
C ALA A 1009 1.47 12.39 23.13
N LEU A 1010 0.81 13.12 24.02
CA LEU A 1010 0.00 12.50 25.08
C LEU A 1010 -1.24 11.88 24.45
N PHE A 1011 -1.39 10.56 24.56
CA PHE A 1011 -2.60 9.86 24.18
C PHE A 1011 -3.65 9.94 25.30
N VAL A 1012 -4.88 10.29 24.94
CA VAL A 1012 -6.01 10.47 25.86
C VAL A 1012 -7.16 9.56 25.44
N GLN A 1013 -7.71 8.84 26.41
CA GLN A 1013 -8.90 7.99 26.27
C GLN A 1013 -10.01 8.55 27.17
N ALA A 1014 -11.10 9.01 26.57
CA ALA A 1014 -12.27 9.54 27.28
C ALA A 1014 -13.46 8.57 27.15
N ALA A 1015 -13.69 7.75 28.18
CA ALA A 1015 -14.78 6.77 28.24
C ALA A 1015 -16.13 7.42 28.61
N GLY A 1016 -17.23 6.72 28.31
CA GLY A 1016 -18.60 7.18 28.63
C GLY A 1016 -19.20 8.08 27.54
N LEU A 1017 -18.71 7.96 26.31
CA LEU A 1017 -19.26 8.60 25.11
C LEU A 1017 -20.18 7.62 24.36
N THR A 1018 -21.01 8.15 23.45
CA THR A 1018 -21.95 7.38 22.64
C THR A 1018 -21.36 7.07 21.26
N ASP A 1019 -21.34 5.79 20.88
CA ASP A 1019 -20.86 5.37 19.55
C ASP A 1019 -21.78 5.86 18.42
N GLY A 1020 -21.18 6.35 17.34
CA GLY A 1020 -21.89 6.90 16.18
C GLY A 1020 -22.47 8.31 16.39
N TRP A 1021 -22.08 9.00 17.46
CA TRP A 1021 -22.26 10.44 17.59
C TRP A 1021 -20.96 11.16 17.26
N SER A 1022 -21.05 12.35 16.65
CA SER A 1022 -19.86 13.19 16.48
C SER A 1022 -19.19 13.46 17.81
N CYS A 1023 -17.88 13.23 17.87
CA CYS A 1023 -17.03 13.61 18.97
C CYS A 1023 -15.96 14.56 18.47
N MET A 1024 -15.61 15.54 19.29
CA MET A 1024 -14.63 16.57 18.96
C MET A 1024 -13.62 16.71 20.08
N LYS A 1025 -12.39 17.08 19.72
CA LYS A 1025 -11.45 17.73 20.65
C LYS A 1025 -11.37 19.23 20.41
N GLN A 1026 -11.20 19.99 21.49
CA GLN A 1026 -10.90 21.41 21.47
C GLN A 1026 -9.69 21.69 22.35
N LEU A 1027 -8.68 22.35 21.78
CA LEU A 1027 -7.46 22.75 22.50
C LEU A 1027 -7.45 24.27 22.65
N ASN A 1028 -7.28 24.76 23.87
CA ASN A 1028 -7.15 26.19 24.20
C ASN A 1028 -8.28 27.08 23.64
N GLY A 1029 -9.49 26.53 23.50
CA GLY A 1029 -10.63 27.23 22.88
C GLY A 1029 -10.50 27.45 21.36
N GLY A 1030 -9.58 26.75 20.70
CA GLY A 1030 -9.40 26.78 19.25
C GLY A 1030 -10.49 26.04 18.46
N PRO A 1031 -10.23 25.72 17.19
CA PRO A 1031 -11.17 24.98 16.34
C PRO A 1031 -11.49 23.60 16.91
N LEU A 1032 -12.72 23.15 16.66
CA LEU A 1032 -13.13 21.76 16.91
C LEU A 1032 -12.49 20.85 15.88
N LYS A 1033 -11.92 19.74 16.35
CA LYS A 1033 -11.36 18.70 15.48
C LYS A 1033 -12.06 17.37 15.75
N PRO A 1034 -12.50 16.62 14.72
CA PRO A 1034 -13.16 15.33 14.93
C PRO A 1034 -12.27 14.34 15.67
N VAL A 1035 -12.90 13.49 16.48
CA VAL A 1035 -12.25 12.45 17.28
C VAL A 1035 -13.02 11.15 17.13
N THR A 1036 -12.29 10.07 16.88
CA THR A 1036 -12.85 8.72 16.79
C THR A 1036 -13.47 8.29 18.12
N VAL A 1037 -14.70 7.78 18.07
CA VAL A 1037 -15.34 7.07 19.20
C VAL A 1037 -15.52 5.61 18.83
N CYS A 1038 -15.03 4.71 19.69
CA CYS A 1038 -15.21 3.27 19.51
C CYS A 1038 -15.33 2.57 20.86
N GLY A 1039 -16.42 1.84 21.07
CA GLY A 1039 -16.72 1.18 22.33
C GLY A 1039 -17.03 2.18 23.44
N GLY A 1040 -17.61 3.33 23.08
CA GLY A 1040 -17.91 4.44 23.99
C GLY A 1040 -16.69 5.18 24.54
N ILE A 1041 -15.54 5.06 23.87
CA ILE A 1041 -14.29 5.75 24.23
C ILE A 1041 -13.89 6.68 23.09
N GLY A 1042 -13.67 7.96 23.39
CA GLY A 1042 -13.06 8.93 22.48
C GLY A 1042 -11.53 8.92 22.58
N TYR A 1043 -10.84 8.89 21.44
CA TYR A 1043 -9.38 8.73 21.37
C TYR A 1043 -8.70 9.96 20.77
N ALA A 1044 -7.86 10.66 21.55
CA ALA A 1044 -7.21 11.88 21.09
C ALA A 1044 -5.70 11.91 21.40
N ASN A 1045 -4.93 12.55 20.51
CA ASN A 1045 -3.55 12.93 20.71
C ASN A 1045 -3.42 14.41 21.04
N VAL A 1046 -2.64 14.73 22.07
CA VAL A 1046 -2.42 16.09 22.55
C VAL A 1046 -0.93 16.39 22.63
N ASP A 1047 -0.47 17.41 21.91
CA ASP A 1047 0.91 17.88 22.00
C ASP A 1047 1.08 18.86 23.16
N LEU A 1048 1.87 18.47 24.17
CA LEU A 1048 2.18 19.29 25.33
C LEU A 1048 3.48 20.09 25.21
N ASN A 1049 4.21 19.95 24.10
CA ASN A 1049 5.52 20.60 23.92
C ASN A 1049 5.39 22.12 23.77
N ALA A 1050 4.33 22.60 23.12
CA ALA A 1050 4.16 24.01 22.79
C ALA A 1050 3.83 24.87 24.03
N GLY A 1051 3.08 24.33 24.99
CA GLY A 1051 2.58 25.10 26.13
C GLY A 1051 1.59 24.30 26.98
N ASP A 1052 1.04 24.97 27.99
CA ASP A 1052 -0.10 24.46 28.74
C ASP A 1052 -1.31 24.30 27.80
N VAL A 1053 -2.13 23.28 28.05
CA VAL A 1053 -3.26 22.93 27.19
C VAL A 1053 -4.55 22.81 28.00
N SER A 1054 -5.53 23.66 27.71
CA SER A 1054 -6.93 23.43 28.08
C SER A 1054 -7.55 22.49 27.05
N LEU A 1055 -7.89 21.28 27.48
CA LEU A 1055 -8.41 20.20 26.65
C LEU A 1055 -9.90 20.00 26.92
N VAL A 1056 -10.68 19.80 25.87
CA VAL A 1056 -12.04 19.24 25.90
C VAL A 1056 -12.10 18.10 24.90
N ILE A 1057 -12.66 16.95 25.28
CA ILE A 1057 -12.99 15.82 24.40
C ILE A 1057 -14.42 15.38 24.71
N GLY A 1058 -15.29 15.30 23.71
CA GLY A 1058 -16.68 14.87 23.92
C GLY A 1058 -17.62 15.20 22.76
N HIS A 1059 -18.92 15.05 23.00
CA HIS A 1059 -19.94 15.41 22.01
C HIS A 1059 -20.22 16.91 22.05
N PRO A 1060 -20.09 17.65 20.94
CA PRO A 1060 -20.44 19.07 20.89
C PRO A 1060 -21.96 19.30 21.02
N VAL A 1061 -22.75 18.27 20.76
CA VAL A 1061 -24.20 18.24 20.93
C VAL A 1061 -24.58 17.10 21.86
N LEU A 1062 -25.41 17.39 22.85
CA LEU A 1062 -26.02 16.39 23.72
C LEU A 1062 -27.39 16.00 23.18
N CYS A 1063 -27.75 14.74 23.35
CA CYS A 1063 -29.10 14.23 23.12
C CYS A 1063 -29.51 13.31 24.29
N ASP A 1064 -30.79 13.27 24.63
CA ASP A 1064 -31.31 12.39 25.69
C ASP A 1064 -31.72 10.99 25.17
N GLN A 1065 -31.63 10.76 23.86
CA GLN A 1065 -31.94 9.50 23.20
C GLN A 1065 -30.67 8.88 22.58
N PRO A 1066 -29.98 7.96 23.28
CA PRO A 1066 -28.71 7.37 22.81
C PRO A 1066 -28.85 6.53 21.54
N ASP A 1067 -30.05 6.04 21.23
CA ASP A 1067 -30.34 5.23 20.04
C ASP A 1067 -30.42 6.06 18.74
N LEU A 1068 -30.51 7.39 18.84
CA LEU A 1068 -30.45 8.27 17.68
C LEU A 1068 -29.01 8.44 17.19
N LYS A 1069 -28.83 8.72 15.90
CA LYS A 1069 -27.54 9.16 15.35
C LYS A 1069 -27.46 10.67 15.34
N VAL A 1070 -26.41 11.23 15.93
CA VAL A 1070 -26.20 12.68 16.03
C VAL A 1070 -24.89 13.05 15.37
N VAL A 1071 -24.96 13.73 14.24
CA VAL A 1071 -23.80 14.27 13.54
C VAL A 1071 -23.82 15.79 13.69
N ALA A 1072 -22.70 16.36 14.15
CA ALA A 1072 -22.58 17.81 14.33
C ALA A 1072 -21.23 18.30 13.82
N TRP A 1073 -21.24 19.39 13.05
CA TRP A 1073 -20.03 19.93 12.45
C TRP A 1073 -20.03 21.46 12.47
N PRO A 1074 -18.85 22.09 12.68
CA PRO A 1074 -18.73 23.53 12.69
C PRO A 1074 -18.90 24.09 11.27
N THR A 1075 -19.52 25.27 11.17
CA THR A 1075 -19.60 26.08 9.95
C THR A 1075 -19.04 27.47 10.21
N LYS A 1076 -18.90 28.29 9.16
CA LYS A 1076 -18.46 29.69 9.30
C LYS A 1076 -19.36 30.51 10.24
N THR A 1077 -20.63 30.13 10.39
CA THR A 1077 -21.66 30.91 11.10
C THR A 1077 -22.13 30.25 12.41
N GLY A 1078 -21.65 29.04 12.73
CA GLY A 1078 -22.03 28.33 13.95
C GLY A 1078 -21.86 26.82 13.85
N LEU A 1079 -22.91 26.07 14.21
CA LEU A 1079 -22.92 24.61 14.27
C LEU A 1079 -24.12 24.07 13.48
N GLU A 1080 -23.89 23.07 12.63
CA GLU A 1080 -24.96 22.30 12.01
C GLU A 1080 -25.15 20.98 12.76
N VAL A 1081 -26.40 20.55 12.92
CA VAL A 1081 -26.77 19.33 13.64
C VAL A 1081 -27.71 18.50 12.77
N PHE A 1082 -27.37 17.23 12.60
CA PHE A 1082 -28.17 16.22 11.92
C PHE A 1082 -28.50 15.11 12.92
N VAL A 1083 -29.80 14.86 13.12
CA VAL A 1083 -30.29 13.81 14.01
C VAL A 1083 -31.13 12.82 13.20
N GLN A 1084 -30.73 11.56 13.18
CA GLN A 1084 -31.43 10.50 12.44
C GLN A 1084 -31.92 9.41 13.39
N ASN A 1085 -33.12 8.91 13.12
CA ASN A 1085 -33.76 7.85 13.88
C ASN A 1085 -33.70 6.53 13.07
N PRO A 1086 -32.80 5.59 13.39
CA PRO A 1086 -32.72 4.32 12.70
C PRO A 1086 -33.87 3.37 13.09
N GLY A 1087 -34.59 3.66 14.17
CA GLY A 1087 -35.65 2.82 14.69
C GLY A 1087 -36.94 2.80 13.86
N GLU A 1088 -37.87 1.96 14.32
CA GLU A 1088 -39.19 1.75 13.69
C GLU A 1088 -40.32 2.58 14.31
N ARG A 1089 -40.01 3.41 15.31
CA ARG A 1089 -40.98 4.25 16.02
C ARG A 1089 -40.48 5.69 16.04
N ASP A 1090 -41.41 6.63 15.98
CA ASP A 1090 -41.10 8.05 16.16
C ASP A 1090 -40.47 8.28 17.55
N MET A 1091 -39.49 9.16 17.61
CA MET A 1091 -38.78 9.50 18.83
C MET A 1091 -38.85 11.01 19.05
N VAL A 1092 -39.11 11.42 20.30
CA VAL A 1092 -38.98 12.80 20.74
C VAL A 1092 -37.70 12.89 21.55
N CYS A 1093 -36.81 13.81 21.19
CA CYS A 1093 -35.55 14.01 21.89
C CYS A 1093 -35.27 15.48 22.17
N ALA A 1094 -34.64 15.74 23.31
CA ALA A 1094 -34.03 17.02 23.62
C ALA A 1094 -32.60 17.03 23.08
N ILE A 1095 -32.25 18.06 22.31
CA ILE A 1095 -30.89 18.31 21.83
C ILE A 1095 -30.38 19.65 22.35
N SER A 1096 -29.11 19.73 22.74
CA SER A 1096 -28.49 20.97 23.22
C SER A 1096 -27.01 21.05 22.91
N ALA A 1097 -26.46 22.26 22.80
CA ALA A 1097 -25.02 22.45 22.70
C ALA A 1097 -24.35 22.10 24.03
N ASN A 1098 -23.21 21.39 23.97
CA ASN A 1098 -22.48 21.01 25.16
C ASN A 1098 -21.66 22.20 25.71
N PRO A 1099 -21.94 22.68 26.94
CA PRO A 1099 -21.28 23.87 27.49
C PRO A 1099 -19.79 23.66 27.77
N ALA A 1100 -19.28 22.43 27.72
CA ALA A 1100 -17.85 22.14 27.83
C ALA A 1100 -17.03 22.81 26.71
N PHE A 1101 -17.61 22.96 25.52
CA PHE A 1101 -16.95 23.52 24.35
C PHE A 1101 -17.12 25.04 24.29
N ARG A 1102 -16.02 25.75 24.10
CA ARG A 1102 -16.02 27.22 23.98
C ARG A 1102 -16.40 27.63 22.57
N GLY A 1103 -17.19 28.71 22.47
CA GLY A 1103 -17.59 29.29 21.18
C GLY A 1103 -18.77 28.61 20.50
N LEU A 1104 -19.36 27.58 21.11
CA LEU A 1104 -20.62 27.02 20.64
C LEU A 1104 -21.81 27.92 21.01
N PRO A 1105 -22.86 27.99 20.17
CA PRO A 1105 -24.07 28.73 20.48
C PRO A 1105 -24.82 28.04 21.64
N ALA A 1106 -25.34 28.82 22.59
CA ALA A 1106 -26.11 28.31 23.72
C ALA A 1106 -27.55 27.95 23.28
N MET A 1107 -27.68 26.81 22.59
CA MET A 1107 -28.94 26.33 22.03
C MET A 1107 -29.41 25.07 22.73
N ALA A 1108 -30.74 24.97 22.93
CA ALA A 1108 -31.42 23.77 23.38
C ALA A 1108 -32.83 23.74 22.78
N GLU A 1109 -33.25 22.60 22.25
CA GLU A 1109 -34.57 22.42 21.64
C GLU A 1109 -35.05 20.97 21.78
N THR A 1110 -36.35 20.75 21.62
CA THR A 1110 -36.95 19.42 21.52
C THR A 1110 -37.38 19.19 20.08
N VAL A 1111 -37.00 18.04 19.53
CA VAL A 1111 -37.33 17.66 18.15
C VAL A 1111 -38.00 16.29 18.12
N THR A 1112 -38.97 16.14 17.21
CA THR A 1112 -39.54 14.84 16.86
C THR A 1112 -38.86 14.32 15.61
N VAL A 1113 -38.29 13.13 15.69
CA VAL A 1113 -37.64 12.44 14.57
C VAL A 1113 -38.45 11.20 14.25
N THR A 1114 -39.08 11.19 13.07
CA THR A 1114 -39.94 10.08 12.65
C THR A 1114 -39.13 8.80 12.45
N ALA A 1115 -39.79 7.64 12.51
CA ALA A 1115 -39.18 6.34 12.25
C ALA A 1115 -38.48 6.29 10.87
N GLY A 1116 -37.17 6.00 10.83
CA GLY A 1116 -36.38 6.08 9.59
C GLY A 1116 -36.28 7.49 8.99
N GLY A 1117 -36.61 8.53 9.77
CA GLY A 1117 -36.54 9.93 9.41
C GLY A 1117 -35.30 10.61 9.99
N PHE A 1118 -35.12 11.89 9.63
CA PHE A 1118 -34.08 12.73 10.19
C PHE A 1118 -34.56 14.18 10.33
N VAL A 1119 -33.89 14.95 11.17
CA VAL A 1119 -34.03 16.40 11.28
C VAL A 1119 -32.67 17.07 11.14
N ARG A 1120 -32.65 18.24 10.51
CA ARG A 1120 -31.46 19.10 10.42
C ARG A 1120 -31.73 20.43 11.11
N ARG A 1121 -30.72 20.94 11.82
CA ARG A 1121 -30.78 22.21 12.55
C ARG A 1121 -29.51 23.01 12.29
N SER A 1122 -29.69 24.31 12.13
CA SER A 1122 -28.60 25.29 11.97
C SER A 1122 -28.59 26.18 13.21
N TRP A 1123 -27.58 26.04 14.05
CA TRP A 1123 -27.41 26.86 15.24
C TRP A 1123 -26.37 27.94 14.96
N SER A 1124 -26.83 29.17 14.79
CA SER A 1124 -25.93 30.33 14.64
C SER A 1124 -25.44 30.81 15.99
N ALA A 1125 -24.18 31.22 16.09
CA ALA A 1125 -23.75 32.08 17.19
C ALA A 1125 -24.40 33.46 16.98
N THR A 1126 -25.43 33.79 17.76
CA THR A 1126 -25.90 35.17 17.84
C THR A 1126 -24.72 36.03 18.31
N GLN A 1127 -24.36 37.06 17.54
CA GLN A 1127 -23.26 37.98 17.85
C GLN A 1127 -23.40 38.61 19.24
#